data_AF-A0A7X8EWD5-F1
#
_entry.id   AF-A0A7X8EWD5-F1
#
_cell.length_a   1.000
_cell.length_b   1.000
_cell.length_c   1.000
_cell.angle_alpha   90.00
_cell.angle_beta   90.00
_cell.angle_gamma   90.00
#
_symmetry.space_group_name_H-M   'P 1'
#
loop_
_entity.id
_entity.type
_entity.pdbx_description
1 polymer ?
#
loop_
_entity_poly.entity_id
_entity_poly.type
_entity_poly.pdbx_seq_one_letter_code
_entity_poly.pdbx_strand_id
1 'polypeptide(L)'
;MSPRMIMALMVAAVLPALAAGQTELLPQSQSEIRTVWNPPPASGNPAALWTDAANWTGQIPDGGPNADYYKVVFSISGARECILDQTRVVRQLVQGDHGPGGILRITNGGHLTSGWYTEDGQTKRVWTGIGWCNTATLIVEQSGQLSVGDHLWIALPEGSDGTLIIDGGTVTVAHQLGLNWENHPNSSARILLYDGQLNVENWTENTIGINSFLDIHAGSVQISGDRRYLIEPMIADGRIRAYRCRGKIIIDYNASAPGKTSLKAIPPIAGDLNNDAGVDFSDLLILAKNWLVYDCDHPANLTPPCRVNMPDFAILAKHWQRGIVAHWHIAQTAYPTDDWIVTPISAEQFGIIADGTTDVTDAIQKALIFLDNIGGGTLFLPSGMYRVEGTLRVPSRVTIRGDWHTPNPNGPITGTILMAYAGRGQDDPAGAPFIGLSNGAGLKGLTFWYPQQTADAIQPYPPTIAILDGSNQSAENITFVNAYIGFSTFQNGRITASPFLRNIYGTPLKTGIELDCLADVGRIESVHFSPAYWQHCGLDAAPQAGEHTNWLYNNAFGLVLGRIDWSYAAYVTVEGYAQGLRLQPTRNTDNPGSTPNGQCYRFDLINCKTAVHIEAIASVGFMMTRFHISGSETGLYLASSANGQALIHTCSIDGANYAINNDGTGILQIISSTFSHGEIRLHRGYASIVNSDFTQPAGRHILINYAVKGATFQGNRFSRAPNIAAYSPNPVLIDHTPVSVASLPAYEFRKPTRPFTPAKDDMFIVTAPPYNAAKDGTTDVTAQLQDALDDAGANGGGIVFVPGGDYRLEGTLIVPTGVELRGIYDLPHSPSSRGSVLNTYHGKNQPNGTPFIQIHSGAGIRGLTIHNAGQIYDPSDTVNYGMTPYPFMIRGLGADVYVIHIASTIPWQLLDLATYRCDRHYVDSVLGTAMKTGIHVGGGSVDGRVYNCQLNPSSYVFQRHVYDSIPTSGDLDGVYQLAWHQAVPYKIGDVTGQILHQNFVFGGYIGAHLLSENGRGPSGQCLGLGIDQCTTAIGVDSIGTHGLDMINSQIVTVDYRSGRYLETGSSLTSPFRMFSTCCWGGSERGIRINGGNVELQLCQVENWGWVVDTAYQVGPSARLRTIGSNHTQPLNTLLQLDPNGWIEVIANMLNIDTAAMPVENGSNLRARGNIQIH
;
A
#
# COMPACT_ATOMS: atom_id res chain seq x y z
N MET A 1 46.45 -19.49 -17.80
CA MET A 1 47.54 -19.03 -18.68
C MET A 1 48.55 -18.25 -17.85
N SER A 2 49.83 -18.57 -17.98
CA SER A 2 50.97 -17.65 -17.82
C SER A 2 51.49 -17.34 -19.27
N PRO A 3 52.57 -16.58 -19.56
CA PRO A 3 53.69 -16.17 -18.69
C PRO A 3 54.34 -14.77 -18.88
N ARG A 4 55.17 -14.44 -17.88
CA ARG A 4 56.44 -13.66 -17.85
C ARG A 4 56.99 -12.96 -19.11
N MET A 5 57.37 -11.68 -18.93
CA MET A 5 58.56 -10.93 -19.40
C MET A 5 58.69 -9.67 -18.48
N ILE A 6 59.80 -8.93 -18.27
CA ILE A 6 61.25 -8.91 -18.61
C ILE A 6 61.95 -8.29 -17.36
N MET A 7 63.05 -8.80 -16.78
CA MET A 7 64.50 -8.67 -17.12
C MET A 7 65.08 -7.23 -17.02
N ALA A 8 66.30 -6.95 -16.50
CA ALA A 8 67.43 -7.82 -16.10
C ALA A 8 68.49 -7.15 -15.16
N LEU A 9 69.06 -7.95 -14.22
CA LEU A 9 70.49 -8.10 -13.78
C LEU A 9 71.44 -6.88 -13.48
N MET A 10 72.64 -7.05 -12.88
CA MET A 10 73.14 -7.77 -11.67
C MET A 10 74.70 -7.60 -11.53
N VAL A 11 75.22 -7.51 -10.30
CA VAL A 11 76.59 -7.92 -9.83
C VAL A 11 77.87 -7.22 -10.39
N ALA A 12 78.68 -6.58 -9.51
CA ALA A 12 80.07 -7.00 -9.16
C ALA A 12 80.91 -6.00 -8.31
N ALA A 13 81.68 -6.56 -7.36
CA ALA A 13 83.07 -6.21 -6.96
C ALA A 13 83.44 -5.21 -5.81
N VAL A 14 84.49 -5.64 -5.06
CA VAL A 14 85.51 -4.93 -4.24
C VAL A 14 85.19 -4.39 -2.82
N LEU A 15 86.02 -4.83 -1.86
CA LEU A 15 86.40 -4.19 -0.58
C LEU A 15 87.90 -3.80 -0.68
N PRO A 16 88.40 -2.68 -0.12
CA PRO A 16 89.12 -2.79 1.17
C PRO A 16 89.18 -1.52 2.08
N ALA A 17 89.59 -1.77 3.35
CA ALA A 17 90.21 -0.87 4.36
C ALA A 17 89.36 0.29 4.98
N LEU A 18 89.15 0.39 6.31
CA LEU A 18 90.09 0.62 7.45
C LEU A 18 90.84 1.97 7.34
N ALA A 19 90.90 2.86 8.33
CA ALA A 19 90.27 2.99 9.66
C ALA A 19 90.32 4.51 10.04
N ALA A 20 89.80 5.06 11.14
CA ALA A 20 89.17 4.55 12.38
C ALA A 20 88.13 5.63 12.86
N GLY A 21 87.49 5.63 14.04
CA GLY A 21 87.51 4.74 15.22
C GLY A 21 87.11 5.50 16.49
N GLN A 22 85.95 5.19 17.08
CA GLN A 22 85.68 5.31 18.51
C GLN A 22 84.40 4.54 18.85
N THR A 23 84.48 3.68 19.86
CA THR A 23 83.33 2.98 20.46
C THR A 23 82.68 3.87 21.50
N GLU A 24 81.42 4.25 21.29
CA GLU A 24 80.53 4.61 22.39
C GLU A 24 79.54 3.48 22.68
N LEU A 25 79.17 3.38 23.94
CA LEU A 25 78.43 2.24 24.51
C LEU A 25 76.95 2.32 24.12
N LEU A 26 76.40 1.22 23.59
CA LEU A 26 74.96 0.99 23.71
C LEU A 26 74.65 0.77 25.21
N PRO A 27 73.74 1.54 25.83
CA PRO A 27 73.40 1.35 27.23
C PRO A 27 72.69 0.01 27.43
N GLN A 28 72.89 -0.59 28.61
CA GLN A 28 72.20 -1.81 29.03
C GLN A 28 70.68 -1.59 29.06
N SER A 29 69.91 -2.65 28.80
CA SER A 29 68.47 -2.66 29.02
C SER A 29 68.15 -2.33 30.47
N GLN A 30 67.51 -1.19 30.71
CA GLN A 30 67.00 -0.85 32.04
C GLN A 30 65.79 -1.75 32.35
N SER A 31 65.82 -2.36 33.54
CA SER A 31 64.72 -3.15 34.07
C SER A 31 63.54 -2.28 34.49
N GLU A 32 62.33 -2.83 34.46
CA GLU A 32 61.10 -2.21 34.97
C GLU A 32 61.27 -1.59 36.37
N ILE A 33 60.88 -0.32 36.51
CA ILE A 33 60.92 0.43 37.77
C ILE A 33 59.53 0.34 38.42
N ARG A 34 59.33 -0.65 39.30
CA ARG A 34 58.10 -0.77 40.09
C ARG A 34 58.06 0.29 41.19
N THR A 35 57.04 1.13 41.20
CA THR A 35 56.80 2.14 42.24
C THR A 35 55.38 2.04 42.77
N VAL A 36 55.20 2.06 44.09
CA VAL A 36 53.91 1.81 44.76
C VAL A 36 53.41 3.09 45.40
N TRP A 37 52.12 3.40 45.20
CA TRP A 37 51.44 4.48 45.90
C TRP A 37 51.28 4.12 47.38
N ASN A 38 51.98 4.84 48.25
CA ASN A 38 52.02 4.62 49.69
C ASN A 38 52.15 5.96 50.45
N PRO A 39 51.11 6.82 50.39
CA PRO A 39 51.12 8.13 51.05
C PRO A 39 51.15 7.99 52.58
N PRO A 40 51.89 8.87 53.31
CA PRO A 40 51.89 8.87 54.77
C PRO A 40 50.48 9.08 55.36
N PRO A 41 50.20 8.55 56.58
CA PRO A 41 48.93 8.72 57.27
C PRO A 41 48.48 10.19 57.35
N ALA A 42 47.18 10.42 57.14
CA ALA A 42 46.64 11.76 56.93
C ALA A 42 46.73 12.66 58.19
N SER A 43 47.41 13.80 58.07
CA SER A 43 47.33 14.93 59.00
C SER A 43 46.12 15.84 58.72
N GLY A 44 44.96 15.24 58.42
CA GLY A 44 43.69 15.94 58.18
C GLY A 44 43.26 16.15 56.72
N ASN A 45 44.07 15.76 55.73
CA ASN A 45 43.68 15.73 54.31
C ASN A 45 43.50 14.28 53.80
N PRO A 46 42.31 13.85 53.35
CA PRO A 46 42.05 12.48 52.90
C PRO A 46 42.75 12.12 51.58
N ALA A 47 43.17 13.10 50.78
CA ALA A 47 43.83 12.90 49.48
C ALA A 47 45.27 13.41 49.49
N ALA A 48 46.12 12.88 48.60
CA ALA A 48 47.51 13.28 48.41
C ALA A 48 47.86 13.41 46.91
N LEU A 49 48.81 14.29 46.58
CA LEU A 49 49.18 14.56 45.19
C LEU A 49 50.12 13.48 44.66
N TRP A 50 49.87 13.02 43.44
CA TRP A 50 50.78 12.17 42.65
C TRP A 50 52.17 12.81 42.53
N THR A 51 52.21 14.14 42.47
CA THR A 51 53.40 14.96 42.23
C THR A 51 54.36 15.07 43.43
N ASP A 52 53.96 14.59 44.60
CA ASP A 52 54.79 14.57 45.81
C ASP A 52 55.49 13.21 45.97
N ALA A 53 56.82 13.23 45.88
CA ALA A 53 57.68 12.05 45.95
C ALA A 53 57.59 11.31 47.30
N ALA A 54 57.16 11.98 48.39
CA ALA A 54 56.97 11.34 49.68
C ALA A 54 55.81 10.32 49.70
N ASN A 55 54.94 10.32 48.68
CA ASN A 55 53.82 9.40 48.57
C ASN A 55 54.14 8.11 47.78
N TRP A 56 55.40 7.93 47.35
CA TRP A 56 55.84 6.79 46.55
C TRP A 56 56.90 5.95 47.28
N THR A 57 56.82 4.62 47.20
CA THR A 57 57.84 3.72 47.80
C THR A 57 59.16 3.67 47.01
N GLY A 58 59.23 4.31 45.85
CA GLY A 58 60.35 4.29 44.94
C GLY A 58 60.54 5.65 44.28
N GLN A 59 60.98 5.66 43.02
CA GLN A 59 60.98 6.89 42.24
C GLN A 59 59.55 7.39 42.00
N ILE A 60 59.38 8.70 41.99
CA ILE A 60 58.14 9.34 41.56
C ILE A 60 57.93 9.09 40.06
N PRO A 61 56.76 8.56 39.63
CA PRO A 61 56.42 8.46 38.21
C PRO A 61 56.09 9.84 37.65
N ASP A 62 57.13 10.59 37.28
CA ASP A 62 57.08 12.00 36.86
C ASP A 62 56.86 12.21 35.35
N GLY A 63 57.00 11.16 34.54
CA GLY A 63 56.98 11.25 33.07
C GLY A 63 58.28 11.77 32.47
N GLY A 64 59.37 11.81 33.24
CA GLY A 64 60.71 12.18 32.77
C GLY A 64 61.40 11.07 31.95
N PRO A 65 62.75 11.04 31.90
CA PRO A 65 63.51 10.07 31.09
C PRO A 65 63.20 8.59 31.37
N ASN A 66 62.61 8.29 32.52
CA ASN A 66 62.29 6.93 32.98
C ASN A 66 60.83 6.51 32.67
N ALA A 67 60.04 7.32 31.94
CA ALA A 67 58.63 7.06 31.64
C ALA A 67 58.37 5.63 31.12
N ASP A 68 59.21 5.17 30.19
CA ASP A 68 59.16 3.84 29.54
C ASP A 68 59.45 2.64 30.46
N TYR A 69 59.82 2.90 31.73
CA TYR A 69 60.13 1.88 32.72
C TYR A 69 59.19 1.86 33.92
N TYR A 70 58.40 2.91 34.16
CA TYR A 70 57.55 2.99 35.37
C TYR A 70 56.36 2.03 35.34
N LYS A 71 56.41 1.01 36.20
CA LYS A 71 55.23 0.24 36.60
C LYS A 71 54.66 0.83 37.88
N VAL A 72 53.60 1.62 37.72
CA VAL A 72 52.86 2.25 38.80
C VAL A 72 51.87 1.26 39.38
N VAL A 73 51.96 1.05 40.70
CA VAL A 73 51.12 0.10 41.42
C VAL A 73 50.35 0.76 42.55
N PHE A 74 49.07 0.44 42.66
CA PHE A 74 48.26 0.72 43.84
C PHE A 74 47.83 -0.61 44.47
N SER A 75 48.25 -0.85 45.72
CA SER A 75 48.01 -2.12 46.43
C SER A 75 47.96 -1.98 47.95
N ILE A 76 47.97 -0.76 48.48
CA ILE A 76 48.05 -0.47 49.92
C ILE A 76 46.66 -0.24 50.50
N SER A 77 46.23 -1.15 51.38
CA SER A 77 44.96 -1.05 52.09
C SER A 77 44.88 0.24 52.92
N GLY A 78 43.83 1.03 52.69
CA GLY A 78 43.61 2.30 53.39
C GLY A 78 44.53 3.44 52.97
N ALA A 79 45.25 3.32 51.84
CA ALA A 79 45.97 4.44 51.27
C ALA A 79 45.05 5.63 50.96
N ARG A 80 45.57 6.84 51.18
CA ARG A 80 44.89 8.09 50.80
C ARG A 80 44.65 8.13 49.29
N GLU A 81 43.58 8.81 48.90
CA GLU A 81 43.24 9.04 47.49
C GLU A 81 44.38 9.75 46.76
N CYS A 82 44.71 9.30 45.55
CA CYS A 82 45.74 9.90 44.72
C CYS A 82 45.12 10.91 43.75
N ILE A 83 45.62 12.14 43.77
CA ILE A 83 45.21 13.23 42.88
C ILE A 83 46.29 13.43 41.82
N LEU A 84 45.91 13.28 40.55
CA LEU A 84 46.74 13.59 39.39
C LEU A 84 46.16 14.82 38.67
N ASP A 85 46.85 15.95 38.82
CA ASP A 85 46.49 17.29 38.36
C ASP A 85 47.40 17.82 37.23
N GLN A 86 48.28 16.96 36.70
CA GLN A 86 49.25 17.27 35.65
C GLN A 86 49.38 16.12 34.64
N THR A 87 49.92 16.40 33.45
CA THR A 87 50.29 15.35 32.49
C THR A 87 51.40 14.44 33.03
N ARG A 88 51.21 13.12 32.95
CA ARG A 88 52.19 12.08 33.31
C ARG A 88 52.15 10.94 32.29
N VAL A 89 53.31 10.37 32.01
CA VAL A 89 53.48 9.22 31.12
C VAL A 89 54.18 8.10 31.90
N VAL A 90 53.62 6.90 31.87
CA VAL A 90 54.16 5.72 32.57
C VAL A 90 53.99 4.46 31.73
N ARG A 91 54.98 3.58 31.70
CA ARG A 91 54.91 2.27 31.02
C ARG A 91 53.63 1.51 31.34
N GLN A 92 53.33 1.30 32.63
CA GLN A 92 52.18 0.51 33.07
C GLN A 92 51.52 1.08 34.34
N LEU A 93 50.19 1.07 34.38
CA LEU A 93 49.39 1.30 35.59
C LEU A 93 48.66 0.00 35.98
N VAL A 94 48.79 -0.41 37.25
CA VAL A 94 48.03 -1.52 37.82
C VAL A 94 47.48 -1.11 39.20
N GLN A 95 46.18 -0.81 39.27
CA GLN A 95 45.47 -0.68 40.55
C GLN A 95 44.87 -2.03 40.96
N GLY A 96 44.99 -2.39 42.24
CA GLY A 96 44.47 -3.67 42.77
C GLY A 96 45.46 -4.83 42.64
N ASP A 97 46.77 -4.56 42.62
CA ASP A 97 47.84 -5.57 42.46
C ASP A 97 48.13 -6.29 43.78
N HIS A 98 47.47 -7.42 44.02
CA HIS A 98 47.59 -8.25 45.23
C HIS A 98 47.25 -7.54 46.56
N GLY A 99 46.52 -6.42 46.49
CA GLY A 99 45.97 -5.68 47.63
C GLY A 99 45.08 -4.53 47.14
N PRO A 100 44.30 -3.87 48.02
CA PRO A 100 43.35 -2.83 47.60
C PRO A 100 44.03 -1.67 46.85
N GLY A 101 43.49 -1.32 45.68
CA GLY A 101 44.03 -0.30 44.78
C GLY A 101 43.59 1.12 45.06
N GLY A 102 42.76 1.34 46.09
CA GLY A 102 42.31 2.67 46.52
C GLY A 102 41.59 3.46 45.43
N ILE A 103 41.70 4.79 45.49
CA ILE A 103 41.15 5.72 44.50
C ILE A 103 42.30 6.48 43.82
N LEU A 104 42.30 6.48 42.50
CA LEU A 104 43.08 7.39 41.65
C LEU A 104 42.11 8.36 40.96
N ARG A 105 42.28 9.66 41.19
CA ARG A 105 41.47 10.72 40.57
C ARG A 105 42.35 11.56 39.66
N ILE A 106 41.99 11.60 38.39
CA ILE A 106 42.55 12.48 37.36
C ILE A 106 41.64 13.71 37.29
N THR A 107 42.14 14.85 37.75
CA THR A 107 41.39 16.10 37.85
C THR A 107 41.65 17.01 36.63
N ASN A 108 41.01 18.17 36.57
CA ASN A 108 41.29 19.19 35.54
C ASN A 108 42.79 19.55 35.51
N GLY A 109 43.41 19.50 34.31
CA GLY A 109 44.86 19.63 34.11
C GLY A 109 45.63 18.30 34.17
N GLY A 110 45.02 17.25 34.73
CA GLY A 110 45.54 15.89 34.78
C GLY A 110 45.41 15.15 33.46
N HIS A 111 46.50 14.54 32.99
CA HIS A 111 46.48 13.61 31.86
C HIS A 111 47.43 12.44 32.10
N LEU A 112 46.89 11.28 32.44
CA LEU A 112 47.69 10.06 32.58
C LEU A 112 47.72 9.30 31.25
N THR A 113 48.91 9.13 30.69
CA THR A 113 49.16 8.19 29.59
C THR A 113 49.81 6.93 30.15
N SER A 114 49.24 5.76 29.84
CA SER A 114 49.80 4.46 30.21
C SER A 114 49.71 3.44 29.08
N GLY A 115 50.52 2.40 29.14
CA GLY A 115 50.49 1.28 28.20
C GLY A 115 51.30 1.47 26.91
N TRP A 116 52.11 2.52 26.84
CA TRP A 116 53.12 2.75 25.81
C TRP A 116 54.50 2.73 26.44
N TYR A 117 55.47 2.10 25.78
CA TYR A 117 56.89 2.24 26.13
C TYR A 117 57.80 2.00 24.92
N THR A 118 59.00 2.59 24.92
CA THR A 118 60.04 2.29 23.92
C THR A 118 60.97 1.21 24.45
N GLU A 119 61.24 0.20 23.63
CA GLU A 119 62.26 -0.81 23.90
C GLU A 119 62.91 -1.21 22.56
N ASP A 120 64.24 -1.26 22.51
CA ASP A 120 65.03 -1.47 21.29
C ASP A 120 64.74 -0.47 20.15
N GLY A 121 64.31 0.75 20.50
CA GLY A 121 63.94 1.80 19.54
C GLY A 121 62.58 1.59 18.87
N GLN A 122 61.78 0.61 19.32
CA GLN A 122 60.40 0.40 18.86
C GLN A 122 59.39 0.71 19.97
N THR A 123 58.29 1.35 19.58
CA THR A 123 57.13 1.56 20.46
C THR A 123 56.41 0.24 20.68
N LYS A 124 56.47 -0.27 21.91
CA LYS A 124 55.76 -1.47 22.38
C LYS A 124 54.57 -1.06 23.25
N ARG A 125 53.68 -2.03 23.49
CA ARG A 125 52.39 -1.87 24.16
C ARG A 125 52.31 -2.76 25.40
N VAL A 126 51.58 -2.31 26.43
CA VAL A 126 51.27 -3.11 27.63
C VAL A 126 49.94 -2.68 28.24
N TRP A 127 49.18 -3.63 28.78
CA TRP A 127 47.85 -3.41 29.34
C TRP A 127 47.85 -2.58 30.64
N THR A 128 46.76 -1.84 30.86
CA THR A 128 46.45 -1.12 32.12
C THR A 128 45.36 -1.87 32.89
N GLY A 129 45.52 -1.99 34.22
CA GLY A 129 44.58 -2.68 35.10
C GLY A 129 43.92 -1.76 36.13
N ILE A 130 42.59 -1.80 36.21
CA ILE A 130 41.79 -1.17 37.29
C ILE A 130 41.08 -2.28 38.07
N GLY A 131 41.43 -2.42 39.36
CA GLY A 131 40.90 -3.48 40.21
C GLY A 131 41.37 -4.85 39.74
N TRP A 132 42.69 -5.01 39.51
CA TRP A 132 43.27 -6.16 38.83
C TRP A 132 42.93 -7.50 39.50
N CYS A 133 43.36 -7.73 40.74
CA CYS A 133 42.97 -8.90 41.54
C CYS A 133 42.47 -8.48 42.94
N ASN A 134 41.93 -7.27 43.05
CA ASN A 134 41.38 -6.68 44.26
C ASN A 134 40.47 -5.48 43.94
N THR A 135 39.94 -4.81 44.95
CA THR A 135 39.10 -3.61 44.78
C THR A 135 39.91 -2.41 44.31
N ALA A 136 39.46 -1.67 43.28
CA ALA A 136 39.99 -0.33 42.98
C ALA A 136 39.01 0.56 42.21
N THR A 137 39.21 1.88 42.35
CA THR A 137 38.47 2.91 41.62
C THR A 137 39.42 3.87 40.90
N LEU A 138 39.12 4.18 39.65
CA LEU A 138 39.70 5.29 38.89
C LEU A 138 38.60 6.30 38.55
N ILE A 139 38.86 7.59 38.74
CA ILE A 139 37.92 8.69 38.44
C ILE A 139 38.61 9.65 37.47
N VAL A 140 37.94 10.01 36.38
CA VAL A 140 38.40 11.01 35.41
C VAL A 140 37.37 12.14 35.38
N GLU A 141 37.70 13.25 36.05
CA GLU A 141 36.82 14.41 36.16
C GLU A 141 36.89 15.32 34.94
N GLN A 142 36.09 16.40 34.96
CA GLN A 142 36.00 17.39 33.90
C GLN A 142 37.37 17.88 33.40
N SER A 143 37.58 17.74 32.09
CA SER A 143 38.84 18.06 31.39
C SER A 143 40.06 17.19 31.76
N GLY A 144 39.93 16.25 32.70
CA GLY A 144 40.93 15.22 32.98
C GLY A 144 40.99 14.18 31.85
N GLN A 145 42.15 13.55 31.66
CA GLN A 145 42.36 12.59 30.57
C GLN A 145 43.07 11.30 31.01
N LEU A 146 42.60 10.16 30.51
CA LEU A 146 43.27 8.86 30.58
C LEU A 146 43.50 8.31 29.17
N SER A 147 44.75 8.06 28.80
CA SER A 147 45.11 7.43 27.53
C SER A 147 45.79 6.09 27.76
N VAL A 148 45.11 5.01 27.40
CA VAL A 148 45.62 3.63 27.48
C VAL A 148 46.07 3.18 26.09
N GLY A 149 47.36 2.90 25.94
CA GLY A 149 47.99 2.53 24.66
C GLY A 149 47.70 1.12 24.16
N ASP A 150 47.14 0.28 25.02
CA ASP A 150 46.87 -1.12 24.75
C ASP A 150 45.50 -1.51 25.31
N HIS A 151 45.42 -2.62 26.04
CA HIS A 151 44.19 -3.09 26.66
C HIS A 151 43.91 -2.32 27.97
N LEU A 152 42.65 -1.99 28.22
CA LEU A 152 42.16 -1.57 29.53
C LEU A 152 41.35 -2.72 30.15
N TRP A 153 41.91 -3.33 31.18
CA TRP A 153 41.29 -4.42 31.93
C TRP A 153 40.71 -3.91 33.25
N ILE A 154 39.41 -4.11 33.44
CA ILE A 154 38.69 -3.81 34.67
C ILE A 154 38.20 -5.14 35.25
N ALA A 155 38.64 -5.48 36.47
CA ALA A 155 38.33 -6.75 37.16
C ALA A 155 38.52 -8.01 36.30
N LEU A 156 39.75 -8.29 35.84
CA LEU A 156 40.02 -9.41 34.92
C LEU A 156 40.14 -10.78 35.64
N PRO A 157 41.12 -11.02 36.53
CA PRO A 157 41.17 -12.19 37.42
C PRO A 157 39.89 -12.48 38.23
N GLU A 158 39.72 -13.73 38.68
CA GLU A 158 38.63 -14.11 39.61
C GLU A 158 38.77 -13.39 40.97
N GLY A 159 37.63 -12.96 41.55
CA GLY A 159 37.55 -12.33 42.87
C GLY A 159 37.93 -10.85 42.88
N SER A 160 37.89 -10.19 41.72
CA SER A 160 38.30 -8.81 41.54
C SER A 160 37.12 -7.84 41.40
N ASP A 161 37.32 -6.57 41.77
CA ASP A 161 36.27 -5.55 41.68
C ASP A 161 36.82 -4.20 41.22
N GLY A 162 36.39 -3.75 40.05
CA GLY A 162 36.96 -2.59 39.37
C GLY A 162 35.91 -1.56 38.99
N THR A 163 36.15 -0.30 39.34
CA THR A 163 35.28 0.83 38.99
C THR A 163 36.05 1.89 38.22
N LEU A 164 35.53 2.29 37.06
CA LEU A 164 35.96 3.49 36.33
C LEU A 164 34.80 4.49 36.30
N ILE A 165 35.04 5.70 36.77
CA ILE A 165 34.08 6.82 36.72
C ILE A 165 34.62 7.86 35.74
N ILE A 166 33.78 8.31 34.82
CA ILE A 166 34.07 9.37 33.86
C ILE A 166 33.02 10.46 34.11
N ASP A 167 33.46 11.62 34.60
CA ASP A 167 32.59 12.70 35.08
C ASP A 167 33.04 14.03 34.44
N GLY A 168 32.81 14.13 33.12
CA GLY A 168 33.23 15.23 32.25
C GLY A 168 34.62 15.06 31.62
N GLY A 169 35.31 13.96 31.92
CA GLY A 169 36.66 13.66 31.41
C GLY A 169 36.69 12.87 30.10
N THR A 170 37.88 12.61 29.58
CA THR A 170 38.09 11.76 28.39
C THR A 170 38.94 10.54 28.70
N VAL A 171 38.40 9.35 28.42
CA VAL A 171 39.13 8.08 28.44
C VAL A 171 39.29 7.58 27.01
N THR A 172 40.51 7.19 26.64
CA THR A 172 40.82 6.62 25.31
C THR A 172 41.56 5.30 25.49
N VAL A 173 41.03 4.23 24.91
CA VAL A 173 41.62 2.87 24.90
C VAL A 173 41.99 2.51 23.46
N ALA A 174 43.29 2.50 23.16
CA ALA A 174 43.83 2.32 21.81
C ALA A 174 43.87 0.85 21.32
N HIS A 175 43.29 -0.07 22.10
CA HIS A 175 43.03 -1.45 21.69
C HIS A 175 41.74 -1.99 22.35
N GLN A 176 41.83 -3.02 23.20
CA GLN A 176 40.68 -3.71 23.78
C GLN A 176 40.25 -3.12 25.13
N LEU A 177 38.97 -2.81 25.28
CA LEU A 177 38.34 -2.64 26.59
C LEU A 177 37.80 -4.00 27.09
N GLY A 178 37.95 -4.32 28.37
CA GLY A 178 37.31 -5.50 28.96
C GLY A 178 36.92 -5.31 30.43
N LEU A 179 35.64 -5.53 30.72
CA LEU A 179 35.02 -5.50 32.04
C LEU A 179 34.66 -6.95 32.42
N ASN A 180 35.34 -7.56 33.40
CA ASN A 180 35.22 -9.00 33.71
C ASN A 180 35.27 -9.88 32.44
N TRP A 181 36.27 -9.62 31.59
CA TRP A 181 36.39 -10.21 30.26
C TRP A 181 36.45 -11.74 30.26
N GLU A 182 36.97 -12.34 31.33
CA GLU A 182 37.01 -13.81 31.52
C GLU A 182 35.70 -14.39 32.06
N ASN A 183 34.66 -13.57 32.30
CA ASN A 183 33.35 -13.98 32.79
C ASN A 183 33.36 -14.73 34.13
N HIS A 184 34.18 -14.28 35.09
CA HIS A 184 34.22 -14.90 36.42
C HIS A 184 32.97 -14.52 37.24
N PRO A 185 32.26 -15.47 37.86
CA PRO A 185 31.03 -15.17 38.60
C PRO A 185 31.28 -14.38 39.88
N ASN A 186 32.51 -14.45 40.43
CA ASN A 186 32.93 -13.77 41.66
C ASN A 186 33.63 -12.42 41.40
N SER A 187 33.66 -11.94 40.16
CA SER A 187 34.25 -10.65 39.78
C SER A 187 33.19 -9.67 39.27
N SER A 188 33.43 -8.37 39.46
CA SER A 188 32.54 -7.32 38.95
C SER A 188 33.31 -6.12 38.43
N ALA A 189 32.96 -5.67 37.22
CA ALA A 189 33.51 -4.46 36.62
C ALA A 189 32.41 -3.46 36.26
N ARG A 190 32.63 -2.18 36.54
CA ARG A 190 31.65 -1.14 36.23
C ARG A 190 32.30 0.11 35.65
N ILE A 191 31.74 0.60 34.54
CA ILE A 191 31.98 1.96 34.05
C ILE A 191 30.74 2.80 34.37
N LEU A 192 30.95 3.94 35.01
CA LEU A 192 29.96 4.97 35.27
C LEU A 192 30.34 6.20 34.44
N LEU A 193 29.66 6.40 33.30
CA LEU A 193 29.86 7.55 32.42
C LEU A 193 28.80 8.59 32.78
N TYR A 194 29.14 9.50 33.68
CA TYR A 194 28.26 10.59 34.12
C TYR A 194 28.24 11.75 33.13
N ASP A 195 29.39 12.11 32.57
CA ASP A 195 29.55 13.02 31.43
C ASP A 195 30.93 12.79 30.77
N GLY A 196 31.18 13.36 29.59
CA GLY A 196 32.47 13.29 28.90
C GLY A 196 32.52 12.25 27.77
N GLN A 197 33.70 11.63 27.56
CA GLN A 197 33.90 10.68 26.45
C GLN A 197 34.66 9.41 26.83
N LEU A 198 34.19 8.28 26.30
CA LEU A 198 34.91 7.00 26.27
C LEU A 198 35.17 6.58 24.82
N ASN A 199 36.42 6.67 24.38
CA ASN A 199 36.87 6.24 23.06
C ASN A 199 37.49 4.84 23.15
N VAL A 200 37.04 3.89 22.32
CA VAL A 200 37.50 2.49 22.32
C VAL A 200 37.77 2.01 20.90
N GLU A 201 38.94 1.44 20.64
CA GLU A 201 39.28 0.95 19.29
C GLU A 201 38.62 -0.39 18.95
N ASN A 202 38.59 -1.35 19.89
CA ASN A 202 37.98 -2.67 19.62
C ASN A 202 36.89 -3.06 20.63
N TRP A 203 35.79 -3.61 20.11
CA TRP A 203 34.64 -4.10 20.87
C TRP A 203 34.26 -5.50 20.38
N THR A 204 33.93 -6.38 21.31
CA THR A 204 33.63 -7.81 21.11
C THR A 204 32.51 -8.27 22.05
N GLU A 205 31.99 -9.47 21.84
CA GLU A 205 31.01 -10.14 22.72
C GLU A 205 31.43 -10.25 24.21
N ASN A 206 32.74 -10.25 24.50
CA ASN A 206 33.31 -10.35 25.85
C ASN A 206 33.72 -9.00 26.45
N THR A 207 33.50 -7.87 25.75
CA THR A 207 33.91 -6.53 26.23
C THR A 207 33.25 -6.16 27.56
N ILE A 208 32.03 -6.64 27.80
CA ILE A 208 31.36 -6.59 29.11
C ILE A 208 30.91 -8.02 29.44
N GLY A 209 31.56 -8.62 30.44
CA GLY A 209 31.21 -9.95 30.93
C GLY A 209 30.07 -9.94 31.94
N ILE A 210 29.81 -11.10 32.54
CA ILE A 210 28.79 -11.25 33.58
C ILE A 210 29.09 -10.38 34.83
N ASN A 211 28.03 -10.06 35.59
CA ASN A 211 28.08 -9.23 36.80
C ASN A 211 28.73 -7.84 36.61
N SER A 212 28.82 -7.38 35.36
CA SER A 212 29.54 -6.18 34.96
C SER A 212 28.69 -5.33 34.02
N PHE A 213 28.91 -4.01 34.01
CA PHE A 213 28.09 -3.10 33.22
C PHE A 213 28.78 -1.78 32.85
N LEU A 214 28.28 -1.16 31.78
CA LEU A 214 28.49 0.23 31.42
C LEU A 214 27.17 0.99 31.61
N ASP A 215 27.14 1.96 32.53
CA ASP A 215 25.99 2.83 32.79
C ASP A 215 26.29 4.25 32.28
N ILE A 216 25.51 4.72 31.31
CA ILE A 216 25.65 6.03 30.65
C ILE A 216 24.56 6.97 31.17
N HIS A 217 24.93 8.13 31.67
CA HIS A 217 24.01 9.19 32.09
C HIS A 217 24.10 10.33 31.07
N ALA A 218 25.19 11.09 31.03
CA ALA A 218 25.51 11.99 29.91
C ALA A 218 26.85 11.61 29.24
N GLY A 219 27.33 12.43 28.31
CA GLY A 219 28.51 12.12 27.50
C GLY A 219 28.25 11.15 26.35
N SER A 220 29.31 10.54 25.80
CA SER A 220 29.19 9.55 24.72
C SER A 220 30.30 8.51 24.70
N VAL A 221 29.98 7.34 24.15
CA VAL A 221 30.96 6.27 23.84
C VAL A 221 31.17 6.21 22.34
N GLN A 222 32.42 6.06 21.92
CA GLN A 222 32.85 6.13 20.52
C GLN A 222 33.71 4.90 20.19
N ILE A 223 33.23 4.06 19.27
CA ILE A 223 33.79 2.73 19.02
C ILE A 223 34.16 2.58 17.54
N SER A 224 35.38 2.15 17.21
CA SER A 224 35.81 2.06 15.80
C SER A 224 35.14 0.90 15.03
N GLY A 225 34.61 1.22 13.84
CA GLY A 225 33.83 0.33 12.97
C GLY A 225 32.34 0.25 13.31
N ASP A 226 31.57 -0.48 12.49
CA ASP A 226 30.17 -0.83 12.80
C ASP A 226 30.16 -2.01 13.78
N ARG A 227 29.65 -1.78 14.98
CA ARG A 227 29.63 -2.74 16.09
C ARG A 227 28.23 -2.99 16.64
N ARG A 228 27.19 -2.49 15.97
CA ARG A 228 25.79 -2.53 16.43
C ARG A 228 25.33 -3.94 16.81
N TYR A 229 25.57 -4.92 15.93
CA TYR A 229 25.28 -6.34 16.15
C TYR A 229 25.91 -6.94 17.44
N LEU A 230 27.04 -6.42 17.91
CA LEU A 230 27.71 -6.87 19.14
C LEU A 230 27.21 -6.14 20.40
N ILE A 231 26.60 -4.98 20.22
CA ILE A 231 26.21 -4.05 21.28
C ILE A 231 24.71 -4.18 21.61
N GLU A 232 23.86 -4.35 20.60
CA GLU A 232 22.41 -4.53 20.77
C GLU A 232 22.05 -5.67 21.74
N PRO A 233 22.69 -6.86 21.71
CA PRO A 233 22.46 -7.90 22.72
C PRO A 233 22.87 -7.47 24.13
N MET A 234 23.93 -6.69 24.29
CA MET A 234 24.39 -6.17 25.58
C MET A 234 23.47 -5.08 26.15
N ILE A 235 22.74 -4.36 25.28
CA ILE A 235 21.69 -3.45 25.71
C ILE A 235 20.46 -4.26 26.18
N ALA A 236 20.08 -5.28 25.41
CA ALA A 236 18.91 -6.13 25.71
C ALA A 236 19.04 -6.91 27.03
N ASP A 237 20.25 -7.35 27.40
CA ASP A 237 20.51 -8.05 28.68
C ASP A 237 20.96 -7.12 29.84
N GLY A 238 21.01 -5.81 29.61
CA GLY A 238 21.29 -4.81 30.65
C GLY A 238 22.77 -4.61 31.00
N ARG A 239 23.71 -5.24 30.29
CA ARG A 239 25.16 -4.98 30.41
C ARG A 239 25.56 -3.58 29.93
N ILE A 240 24.83 -3.01 28.99
CA ILE A 240 24.91 -1.59 28.62
C ILE A 240 23.56 -0.96 28.95
N ARG A 241 23.57 0.08 29.78
CA ARG A 241 22.36 0.70 30.30
C ARG A 241 22.46 2.21 30.37
N ALA A 242 21.31 2.87 30.31
CA ALA A 242 21.19 4.31 30.50
C ALA A 242 20.50 4.60 31.84
N TYR A 243 21.05 5.55 32.60
CA TYR A 243 20.49 6.01 33.89
C TYR A 243 20.04 4.88 34.83
N ARG A 244 20.89 3.85 35.04
CA ARG A 244 20.55 2.65 35.83
C ARG A 244 19.31 1.90 35.31
N CYS A 245 19.24 1.70 33.98
CA CYS A 245 18.10 1.11 33.25
C CYS A 245 16.82 1.96 33.22
N ARG A 246 16.86 3.24 33.63
CA ARG A 246 15.71 4.16 33.62
C ARG A 246 15.69 5.08 32.39
N GLY A 247 16.75 5.09 31.58
CA GLY A 247 16.83 5.86 30.34
C GLY A 247 16.99 4.96 29.12
N LYS A 248 16.98 5.55 27.92
CA LYS A 248 17.15 4.84 26.65
C LYS A 248 18.56 5.02 26.10
N ILE A 249 19.17 3.94 25.59
CA ILE A 249 20.41 4.04 24.80
C ILE A 249 20.04 4.33 23.34
N ILE A 250 20.61 5.38 22.76
CA ILE A 250 20.69 5.55 21.30
C ILE A 250 21.99 4.92 20.84
N ILE A 251 21.90 4.14 19.76
CA ILE A 251 23.04 3.63 19.02
C ILE A 251 22.95 4.10 17.57
N ASP A 252 24.05 4.62 17.03
CA ASP A 252 24.17 4.97 15.62
C ASP A 252 25.52 4.52 15.06
N TYR A 253 25.60 4.33 13.74
CA TYR A 253 26.85 4.11 13.01
C TYR A 253 26.98 5.17 11.92
N ASN A 254 28.15 5.78 11.80
CA ASN A 254 28.47 6.92 10.91
C ASN A 254 27.71 8.24 11.14
N ALA A 255 26.52 8.24 11.75
CA ALA A 255 25.69 9.44 11.86
C ALA A 255 26.25 10.48 12.84
N SER A 256 26.58 10.09 14.07
CA SER A 256 27.22 10.97 15.07
C SER A 256 28.73 11.12 14.85
N ALA A 257 29.39 10.12 14.24
CA ALA A 257 30.83 10.09 14.04
C ALA A 257 31.22 9.17 12.85
N PRO A 258 31.84 9.70 11.77
CA PRO A 258 32.25 8.89 10.62
C PRO A 258 33.23 7.78 10.98
N GLY A 259 32.96 6.56 10.49
CA GLY A 259 33.75 5.36 10.72
C GLY A 259 33.58 4.71 12.09
N LYS A 260 32.63 5.19 12.90
CA LYS A 260 32.43 4.75 14.30
C LYS A 260 30.98 4.43 14.63
N THR A 261 30.81 3.53 15.58
CA THR A 261 29.57 3.32 16.33
C THR A 261 29.55 4.26 17.53
N SER A 262 28.49 5.04 17.68
CA SER A 262 28.28 5.96 18.80
C SER A 262 27.20 5.44 19.75
N LEU A 263 27.44 5.56 21.06
CA LEU A 263 26.43 5.33 22.10
C LEU A 263 26.20 6.61 22.89
N LYS A 264 24.93 6.96 23.11
CA LYS A 264 24.47 8.09 23.95
C LYS A 264 23.25 7.65 24.77
N ALA A 265 23.05 8.26 25.93
CA ALA A 265 21.85 8.04 26.74
C ALA A 265 20.84 9.19 26.57
N ILE A 266 19.55 8.86 26.52
CA ILE A 266 18.44 9.78 26.71
C ILE A 266 18.01 9.68 28.19
N PRO A 267 17.78 10.81 28.88
CA PRO A 267 17.23 10.81 30.24
C PRO A 267 15.88 10.08 30.36
N PRO A 268 15.56 9.52 31.53
CA PRO A 268 14.21 9.03 31.85
C PRO A 268 13.16 10.12 31.66
N ILE A 269 11.99 9.76 31.11
CA ILE A 269 10.77 10.54 31.34
C ILE A 269 10.20 10.08 32.68
N ALA A 270 9.96 11.01 33.61
CA ALA A 270 9.50 10.64 34.95
C ALA A 270 8.06 10.09 34.91
N GLY A 271 7.89 8.79 35.15
CA GLY A 271 6.59 8.12 35.03
C GLY A 271 6.49 7.16 33.84
N ASP A 272 7.46 7.21 32.92
CA ASP A 272 7.69 6.21 31.87
C ASP A 272 8.29 4.97 32.55
N LEU A 273 7.50 3.90 32.65
CA LEU A 273 7.85 2.66 33.34
C LEU A 273 8.23 1.53 32.39
N ASN A 274 7.96 1.67 31.09
CA ASN A 274 8.32 0.72 30.04
C ASN A 274 9.45 1.22 29.11
N ASN A 275 9.90 2.47 29.25
CA ASN A 275 10.87 3.19 28.42
C ASN A 275 10.44 3.39 26.96
N ASP A 276 9.14 3.56 26.69
CA ASP A 276 8.59 3.76 25.34
C ASP A 276 8.61 5.22 24.83
N ALA A 277 9.12 6.15 25.65
CA ALA A 277 9.09 7.61 25.48
C ALA A 277 7.70 8.26 25.69
N GLY A 278 6.80 7.55 26.35
CA GLY A 278 5.47 7.95 26.79
C GLY A 278 5.34 8.04 28.32
N VAL A 279 4.19 8.53 28.77
CA VAL A 279 3.64 8.19 30.08
C VAL A 279 2.15 7.97 29.86
N ASP A 280 1.73 6.70 29.80
CA ASP A 280 0.41 6.33 29.32
C ASP A 280 -0.20 5.11 30.04
N PHE A 281 -1.21 4.49 29.41
CA PHE A 281 -1.92 3.35 29.97
C PHE A 281 -1.04 2.12 30.22
N SER A 282 0.02 1.93 29.43
CA SER A 282 1.02 0.87 29.61
C SER A 282 1.76 1.05 30.93
N ASP A 283 2.15 2.28 31.26
CA ASP A 283 2.79 2.63 32.53
C ASP A 283 1.82 2.51 33.69
N LEU A 284 0.58 2.95 33.52
CA LEU A 284 -0.45 2.80 34.55
C LEU A 284 -0.71 1.32 34.88
N LEU A 285 -0.69 0.44 33.88
CA LEU A 285 -0.76 -1.01 34.06
C LEU A 285 0.44 -1.54 34.87
N ILE A 286 1.66 -1.09 34.56
CA ILE A 286 2.87 -1.49 35.30
C ILE A 286 2.82 -0.98 36.75
N LEU A 287 2.41 0.27 36.97
CA LEU A 287 2.26 0.86 38.30
C LEU A 287 1.18 0.13 39.12
N ALA A 288 0.02 -0.15 38.51
CA ALA A 288 -1.09 -0.82 39.16
C ALA A 288 -0.78 -2.30 39.49
N LYS A 289 -0.11 -3.02 38.59
CA LYS A 289 0.33 -4.41 38.81
C LYS A 289 1.30 -4.53 39.99
N ASN A 290 2.11 -3.50 40.23
CA ASN A 290 3.11 -3.46 41.29
C ASN A 290 2.69 -2.60 42.49
N TRP A 291 1.40 -2.31 42.63
CA TRP A 291 0.89 -1.45 43.70
C TRP A 291 1.23 -2.01 45.08
N LEU A 292 1.77 -1.15 45.95
CA LEU A 292 2.25 -1.46 47.30
C LEU A 292 3.45 -2.42 47.40
N VAL A 293 4.11 -2.77 46.29
CA VAL A 293 5.40 -3.50 46.30
C VAL A 293 6.44 -2.70 47.07
N TYR A 294 7.13 -3.34 48.02
CA TYR A 294 8.17 -2.76 48.86
C TYR A 294 9.57 -3.11 48.36
N ASP A 295 10.10 -2.28 47.48
CA ASP A 295 11.45 -2.39 46.94
C ASP A 295 11.92 -0.98 46.53
N CYS A 296 13.12 -0.60 46.96
CA CYS A 296 13.71 0.71 46.69
C CYS A 296 14.12 0.88 45.22
N ASP A 297 14.55 -0.22 44.59
CA ASP A 297 15.12 -0.23 43.25
C ASP A 297 14.10 -0.59 42.16
N HIS A 298 12.88 -0.98 42.55
CA HIS A 298 11.79 -1.35 41.66
C HIS A 298 11.47 -0.22 40.64
N PRO A 299 11.30 -0.51 39.34
CA PRO A 299 11.06 0.52 38.31
C PRO A 299 9.86 1.43 38.59
N ALA A 300 8.76 0.86 39.10
CA ALA A 300 7.55 1.62 39.47
C ALA A 300 7.66 2.43 40.78
N ASN A 301 8.78 2.33 41.52
CA ASN A 301 9.03 3.11 42.74
C ASN A 301 9.74 4.43 42.36
N LEU A 302 8.94 5.44 42.00
CA LEU A 302 9.39 6.73 41.49
C LEU A 302 9.80 7.70 42.62
N THR A 303 9.37 7.44 43.86
CA THR A 303 9.60 8.27 45.04
C THR A 303 10.05 7.47 46.27
N PRO A 304 10.84 8.05 47.19
CA PRO A 304 10.93 7.55 48.55
C PRO A 304 9.57 7.73 49.27
N PRO A 305 9.12 6.76 50.10
CA PRO A 305 9.91 5.68 50.68
C PRO A 305 9.62 4.28 50.08
N CYS A 306 10.54 3.79 49.23
CA CYS A 306 10.71 2.37 48.82
C CYS A 306 9.44 1.51 48.74
N ARG A 307 8.39 2.05 48.13
CA ARG A 307 7.09 1.40 48.05
C ARG A 307 6.26 2.05 46.94
N VAL A 308 5.84 1.31 45.94
CA VAL A 308 4.93 1.81 44.89
C VAL A 308 3.61 2.28 45.51
N ASN A 309 3.28 3.57 45.41
CA ASN A 309 2.23 4.23 46.18
C ASN A 309 1.62 5.45 45.47
N MET A 310 0.79 6.24 46.18
CA MET A 310 0.03 7.36 45.60
C MET A 310 0.90 8.55 45.13
N PRO A 311 1.95 8.99 45.86
CA PRO A 311 3.03 9.78 45.30
C PRO A 311 3.61 9.30 43.95
N ASP A 312 3.80 8.00 43.73
CA ASP A 312 4.31 7.49 42.44
C ASP A 312 3.25 7.62 41.34
N PHE A 313 1.99 7.27 41.65
CA PHE A 313 0.86 7.57 40.76
C PHE A 313 0.75 9.06 40.44
N ALA A 314 1.06 9.95 41.38
CA ALA A 314 1.02 11.39 41.16
C ALA A 314 2.14 11.90 40.23
N ILE A 315 3.29 11.22 40.17
CA ILE A 315 4.31 11.47 39.13
C ILE A 315 3.79 11.01 37.78
N LEU A 316 3.32 9.77 37.69
CA LEU A 316 2.76 9.20 36.46
C LEU A 316 1.62 10.07 35.90
N ALA A 317 0.66 10.47 36.74
CA ALA A 317 -0.45 11.35 36.35
C ALA A 317 -0.02 12.79 35.99
N LYS A 318 1.11 13.29 36.51
CA LYS A 318 1.65 14.61 36.19
C LYS A 318 2.34 14.64 34.82
N HIS A 319 2.99 13.54 34.46
CA HIS A 319 3.72 13.40 33.19
C HIS A 319 2.88 12.73 32.09
N TRP A 320 1.69 12.23 32.44
CA TRP A 320 0.68 11.66 31.55
C TRP A 320 0.54 12.41 30.22
N GLN A 321 0.83 11.73 29.12
CA GLN A 321 0.62 12.30 27.79
C GLN A 321 -0.88 12.47 27.51
N ARG A 322 -1.27 13.52 26.80
CA ARG A 322 -2.69 13.79 26.51
C ARG A 322 -3.22 12.86 25.42
N GLY A 323 -3.58 11.65 25.82
CA GLY A 323 -4.04 10.57 24.95
C GLY A 323 -3.36 9.25 25.33
N ILE A 324 -3.68 8.18 24.60
CA ILE A 324 -2.86 6.96 24.56
C ILE A 324 -1.82 7.16 23.45
N VAL A 325 -0.58 6.74 23.65
CA VAL A 325 0.46 6.85 22.63
C VAL A 325 0.24 5.77 21.57
N ALA A 326 0.38 6.14 20.30
CA ALA A 326 0.21 5.21 19.18
C ALA A 326 1.54 4.53 18.85
N HIS A 327 1.72 3.28 19.29
CA HIS A 327 2.94 2.51 19.05
C HIS A 327 2.87 1.82 17.69
N TRP A 328 3.13 2.59 16.63
CA TRP A 328 3.13 2.08 15.26
C TRP A 328 4.21 1.01 15.06
N HIS A 329 3.78 -0.19 14.73
CA HIS A 329 4.63 -1.35 14.47
C HIS A 329 4.06 -2.20 13.33
N ILE A 330 4.88 -3.11 12.80
CA ILE A 330 4.42 -4.14 11.86
C ILE A 330 3.83 -5.30 12.66
N ALA A 331 2.59 -5.69 12.35
CA ALA A 331 1.96 -6.84 12.97
C ALA A 331 2.55 -8.16 12.42
N GLN A 332 2.72 -9.15 13.30
CA GLN A 332 3.15 -10.49 12.92
C GLN A 332 1.97 -11.28 12.33
N THR A 333 2.16 -11.93 11.19
CA THR A 333 1.17 -12.80 10.55
C THR A 333 1.66 -14.25 10.50
N ALA A 334 0.73 -15.21 10.64
CA ALA A 334 0.99 -16.62 10.36
C ALA A 334 0.88 -16.92 8.86
N TYR A 335 0.13 -16.11 8.10
CA TYR A 335 -0.06 -16.29 6.66
C TYR A 335 0.63 -15.19 5.83
N PRO A 336 1.05 -15.48 4.58
CA PRO A 336 1.66 -14.49 3.70
C PRO A 336 0.69 -13.37 3.31
N THR A 337 1.17 -12.13 3.33
CA THR A 337 0.44 -10.94 2.87
C THR A 337 1.06 -10.35 1.60
N ASP A 338 0.31 -9.50 0.90
CA ASP A 338 0.77 -8.75 -0.28
C ASP A 338 1.41 -7.38 0.08
N ASP A 339 1.36 -7.01 1.36
CA ASP A 339 2.00 -5.84 1.96
C ASP A 339 2.15 -5.98 3.48
N TRP A 340 2.96 -5.11 4.09
CA TRP A 340 3.12 -5.01 5.54
C TRP A 340 1.84 -4.52 6.24
N ILE A 341 1.55 -5.05 7.42
CA ILE A 341 0.42 -4.61 8.25
C ILE A 341 0.94 -3.62 9.28
N VAL A 342 0.67 -2.33 9.10
CA VAL A 342 1.09 -1.30 10.08
C VAL A 342 -0.08 -0.97 11.02
N THR A 343 0.11 -1.19 12.32
CA THR A 343 -0.90 -0.99 13.37
C THR A 343 -0.30 -0.23 14.57
N PRO A 344 -1.06 0.65 15.25
CA PRO A 344 -0.59 1.35 16.45
C PRO A 344 -0.86 0.60 17.75
N ILE A 345 -1.58 -0.53 17.69
CA ILE A 345 -2.12 -1.26 18.83
C ILE A 345 -2.06 -2.78 18.61
N SER A 346 -2.02 -3.52 19.72
CA SER A 346 -2.20 -4.97 19.76
C SER A 346 -3.61 -5.29 20.28
N ALA A 347 -4.27 -6.30 19.75
CA ALA A 347 -5.66 -6.62 20.06
C ALA A 347 -5.88 -6.91 21.56
N GLU A 348 -4.88 -7.52 22.20
CA GLU A 348 -4.83 -7.88 23.62
C GLU A 348 -4.92 -6.66 24.54
N GLN A 349 -4.43 -5.48 24.11
CA GLN A 349 -4.50 -4.23 24.89
C GLN A 349 -5.95 -3.79 25.15
N PHE A 350 -6.89 -4.18 24.28
CA PHE A 350 -8.32 -3.90 24.41
C PHE A 350 -9.11 -5.05 25.04
N GLY A 351 -8.45 -6.14 25.44
CA GLY A 351 -9.09 -7.36 25.92
C GLY A 351 -9.77 -8.17 24.82
N ILE A 352 -9.34 -8.01 23.56
CA ILE A 352 -9.83 -8.83 22.44
C ILE A 352 -9.10 -10.18 22.50
N ILE A 353 -9.85 -11.27 22.73
CA ILE A 353 -9.32 -12.63 22.88
C ILE A 353 -9.92 -13.54 21.80
N ALA A 354 -9.08 -14.37 21.18
CA ALA A 354 -9.44 -15.22 20.04
C ALA A 354 -9.83 -16.67 20.43
N ASP A 355 -10.53 -16.84 21.56
CA ASP A 355 -10.83 -18.15 22.17
C ASP A 355 -12.15 -18.82 21.70
N GLY A 356 -12.93 -18.16 20.84
CA GLY A 356 -14.22 -18.63 20.33
C GLY A 356 -15.40 -18.59 21.34
N THR A 357 -15.18 -18.15 22.57
CA THR A 357 -16.13 -18.24 23.69
C THR A 357 -16.40 -16.90 24.40
N THR A 358 -15.40 -16.02 24.50
CA THR A 358 -15.49 -14.67 25.08
C THR A 358 -16.09 -13.72 24.05
N ASP A 359 -17.22 -13.07 24.35
CA ASP A 359 -17.76 -12.02 23.47
C ASP A 359 -16.84 -10.79 23.48
N VAL A 360 -16.27 -10.49 22.32
CA VAL A 360 -15.33 -9.38 22.12
C VAL A 360 -15.96 -8.17 21.40
N THR A 361 -17.29 -8.15 21.22
CA THR A 361 -18.01 -7.04 20.53
C THR A 361 -17.57 -5.67 21.04
N ASP A 362 -17.67 -5.44 22.36
CA ASP A 362 -17.31 -4.18 23.01
C ASP A 362 -15.81 -3.87 22.92
N ALA A 363 -14.96 -4.90 22.98
CA ALA A 363 -13.50 -4.77 22.95
C ALA A 363 -13.04 -4.32 21.56
N ILE A 364 -13.53 -4.97 20.51
CA ILE A 364 -13.30 -4.57 19.12
C ILE A 364 -13.84 -3.15 18.89
N GLN A 365 -15.08 -2.86 19.27
CA GLN A 365 -15.68 -1.54 19.01
C GLN A 365 -14.90 -0.39 19.70
N LYS A 366 -14.35 -0.61 20.90
CA LYS A 366 -13.46 0.34 21.59
C LYS A 366 -12.14 0.56 20.82
N ALA A 367 -11.52 -0.50 20.30
CA ALA A 367 -10.31 -0.39 19.48
C ALA A 367 -10.57 0.41 18.18
N LEU A 368 -11.71 0.20 17.52
CA LEU A 368 -12.09 0.98 16.33
C LEU A 368 -12.29 2.48 16.65
N ILE A 369 -12.94 2.79 17.77
CA ILE A 369 -13.13 4.17 18.24
C ILE A 369 -11.79 4.81 18.61
N PHE A 370 -10.86 4.06 19.21
CA PHE A 370 -9.51 4.54 19.48
C PHE A 370 -8.78 4.93 18.19
N LEU A 371 -8.78 4.05 17.17
CA LEU A 371 -8.16 4.34 15.88
C LEU A 371 -8.75 5.59 15.21
N ASP A 372 -10.08 5.75 15.21
CA ASP A 372 -10.72 6.97 14.68
C ASP A 372 -10.19 8.23 15.39
N ASN A 373 -10.13 8.21 16.73
CA ASN A 373 -9.67 9.34 17.55
C ASN A 373 -8.20 9.75 17.30
N ILE A 374 -7.29 8.82 16.96
CA ILE A 374 -5.88 9.15 16.67
C ILE A 374 -5.62 9.57 15.22
N GLY A 375 -6.63 9.54 14.36
CA GLY A 375 -6.54 9.94 12.94
C GLY A 375 -6.66 8.79 11.94
N GLY A 376 -7.11 7.60 12.37
CA GLY A 376 -7.28 6.42 11.53
C GLY A 376 -6.17 5.38 11.70
N GLY A 377 -6.26 4.30 10.92
CA GLY A 377 -5.31 3.19 10.93
C GLY A 377 -5.97 1.81 10.90
N THR A 378 -5.15 0.77 11.02
CA THR A 378 -5.58 -0.63 10.96
C THR A 378 -5.69 -1.23 12.36
N LEU A 379 -6.83 -1.87 12.68
CA LEU A 379 -6.93 -2.84 13.77
C LEU A 379 -6.53 -4.20 13.19
N PHE A 380 -5.37 -4.71 13.59
CA PHE A 380 -4.99 -6.09 13.27
C PHE A 380 -5.60 -7.08 14.27
N LEU A 381 -6.20 -8.14 13.74
CA LEU A 381 -6.67 -9.30 14.48
C LEU A 381 -5.85 -10.52 14.04
N PRO A 382 -5.06 -11.15 14.94
CA PRO A 382 -4.36 -12.39 14.63
C PRO A 382 -5.28 -13.55 14.19
N SER A 383 -4.68 -14.65 13.74
CA SER A 383 -5.39 -15.89 13.44
C SER A 383 -6.06 -16.46 14.71
N GLY A 384 -7.33 -16.86 14.62
CA GLY A 384 -8.12 -17.32 15.76
C GLY A 384 -9.62 -17.04 15.62
N MET A 385 -10.40 -17.40 16.65
CA MET A 385 -11.86 -17.35 16.62
C MET A 385 -12.41 -16.29 17.57
N TYR A 386 -13.11 -15.29 17.04
CA TYR A 386 -13.60 -14.15 17.80
C TYR A 386 -15.13 -14.21 17.88
N ARG A 387 -15.67 -14.43 19.09
CA ARG A 387 -17.11 -14.41 19.32
C ARG A 387 -17.61 -12.96 19.34
N VAL A 388 -18.60 -12.67 18.50
CA VAL A 388 -19.21 -11.33 18.42
C VAL A 388 -20.73 -11.48 18.49
N GLU A 389 -21.31 -11.13 19.64
CA GLU A 389 -22.76 -11.21 19.86
C GLU A 389 -23.55 -10.01 19.34
N GLY A 390 -22.91 -8.84 19.23
CA GLY A 390 -23.52 -7.63 18.66
C GLY A 390 -23.11 -7.34 17.22
N THR A 391 -23.23 -6.07 16.84
CA THR A 391 -22.88 -5.52 15.52
C THR A 391 -21.75 -4.50 15.66
N LEU A 392 -20.82 -4.46 14.70
CA LEU A 392 -19.70 -3.53 14.69
C LEU A 392 -19.92 -2.40 13.67
N ARG A 393 -19.63 -1.16 14.07
CA ARG A 393 -19.47 -0.03 13.13
C ARG A 393 -18.00 0.29 12.96
N VAL A 394 -17.49 0.14 11.74
CA VAL A 394 -16.16 0.61 11.37
C VAL A 394 -16.24 2.11 11.06
N PRO A 395 -15.52 2.97 11.79
CA PRO A 395 -15.48 4.40 11.51
C PRO A 395 -14.84 4.68 10.15
N SER A 396 -14.94 5.94 9.70
CA SER A 396 -14.14 6.41 8.57
C SER A 396 -12.65 6.21 8.87
N ARG A 397 -11.78 6.17 7.84
CA ARG A 397 -10.30 6.10 7.97
C ARG A 397 -9.77 4.94 8.83
N VAL A 398 -10.60 3.92 9.12
CA VAL A 398 -10.25 2.74 9.90
C VAL A 398 -10.42 1.48 9.05
N THR A 399 -9.47 0.55 9.16
CA THR A 399 -9.54 -0.78 8.55
C THR A 399 -9.54 -1.86 9.64
N ILE A 400 -10.43 -2.86 9.58
CA ILE A 400 -10.22 -4.12 10.30
C ILE A 400 -9.45 -5.05 9.39
N ARG A 401 -8.31 -5.56 9.85
CA ARG A 401 -7.48 -6.48 9.09
C ARG A 401 -7.21 -7.76 9.86
N GLY A 402 -7.43 -8.90 9.23
CA GLY A 402 -7.10 -10.20 9.81
C GLY A 402 -5.88 -10.86 9.17
N ASP A 403 -5.41 -11.89 9.85
CA ASP A 403 -4.44 -12.88 9.36
C ASP A 403 -5.20 -13.93 8.55
N TRP A 404 -5.11 -13.87 7.22
CA TRP A 404 -5.99 -14.62 6.31
C TRP A 404 -5.23 -15.54 5.39
N HIS A 405 -5.78 -16.74 5.22
CA HIS A 405 -5.33 -17.73 4.26
C HIS A 405 -6.36 -17.86 3.14
N THR A 406 -5.93 -17.86 1.88
CA THR A 406 -6.83 -18.04 0.73
C THR A 406 -7.62 -19.36 0.88
N PRO A 407 -8.96 -19.33 0.95
CA PRO A 407 -9.73 -20.53 1.19
C PRO A 407 -9.73 -21.42 -0.04
N ASN A 408 -9.55 -22.72 0.18
CA ASN A 408 -9.72 -23.75 -0.84
C ASN A 408 -11.14 -24.31 -0.71
N PRO A 409 -11.95 -24.41 -1.78
CA PRO A 409 -13.31 -24.97 -1.69
C PRO A 409 -13.34 -26.41 -1.15
N ASN A 410 -12.24 -27.15 -1.25
CA ASN A 410 -12.11 -28.53 -0.76
C ASN A 410 -11.27 -28.65 0.52
N GLY A 411 -11.03 -27.56 1.24
CA GLY A 411 -10.16 -27.53 2.42
C GLY A 411 -10.74 -26.73 3.59
N PRO A 412 -10.19 -26.92 4.81
CA PRO A 412 -10.65 -26.20 5.98
C PRO A 412 -10.37 -24.70 5.85
N ILE A 413 -11.20 -23.90 6.52
CA ILE A 413 -11.07 -22.45 6.57
C ILE A 413 -10.37 -22.08 7.89
N THR A 414 -9.28 -21.32 7.78
CA THR A 414 -8.40 -20.93 8.88
C THR A 414 -8.11 -19.43 8.83
N GLY A 415 -7.36 -18.91 9.80
CA GLY A 415 -7.07 -17.47 9.93
C GLY A 415 -8.00 -16.79 10.93
N THR A 416 -8.20 -15.49 10.75
CA THR A 416 -9.10 -14.67 11.56
C THR A 416 -10.56 -14.95 11.22
N ILE A 417 -11.28 -15.57 12.15
CA ILE A 417 -12.70 -15.94 12.01
C ILE A 417 -13.54 -15.11 12.99
N LEU A 418 -14.39 -14.24 12.46
CA LEU A 418 -15.43 -13.54 13.21
C LEU A 418 -16.70 -14.42 13.26
N MET A 419 -17.07 -14.84 14.46
CA MET A 419 -18.25 -15.67 14.73
C MET A 419 -19.45 -14.76 15.00
N ALA A 420 -20.33 -14.61 14.01
CA ALA A 420 -21.47 -13.71 14.06
C ALA A 420 -22.71 -14.39 14.69
N TYR A 421 -23.23 -13.80 15.76
CA TYR A 421 -24.48 -14.25 16.41
C TYR A 421 -25.65 -13.26 16.28
N ALA A 422 -25.38 -11.99 15.95
CA ALA A 422 -26.42 -10.97 15.76
C ALA A 422 -27.34 -11.28 14.57
N GLY A 423 -28.61 -10.87 14.67
CA GLY A 423 -29.55 -10.83 13.54
C GLY A 423 -30.29 -12.13 13.18
N ARG A 424 -30.11 -13.24 13.92
CA ARG A 424 -30.74 -14.53 13.60
C ARG A 424 -32.27 -14.43 13.50
N GLY A 425 -32.81 -14.86 12.36
CA GLY A 425 -34.25 -14.85 12.10
C GLY A 425 -34.80 -13.52 11.56
N GLN A 426 -33.93 -12.53 11.30
CA GLN A 426 -34.33 -11.24 10.73
C GLN A 426 -34.14 -11.26 9.21
N ASP A 427 -35.25 -11.38 8.47
CA ASP A 427 -35.28 -11.29 7.00
C ASP A 427 -35.47 -9.84 6.53
N ASP A 428 -34.54 -8.97 6.96
CA ASP A 428 -34.50 -7.57 6.54
C ASP A 428 -33.14 -7.27 5.89
N PRO A 429 -33.07 -7.24 4.54
CA PRO A 429 -31.85 -6.86 3.83
C PRO A 429 -31.48 -5.38 3.96
N ALA A 430 -32.31 -4.55 4.60
CA ALA A 430 -32.00 -3.17 5.00
C ALA A 430 -31.77 -3.02 6.52
N GLY A 431 -31.81 -4.14 7.25
CA GLY A 431 -31.64 -4.18 8.70
C GLY A 431 -30.21 -3.85 9.13
N ALA A 432 -29.99 -3.77 10.45
CA ALA A 432 -28.66 -3.49 11.00
C ALA A 432 -27.67 -4.61 10.59
N PRO A 433 -26.60 -4.30 9.85
CA PRO A 433 -25.65 -5.30 9.38
C PRO A 433 -24.78 -5.81 10.54
N PHE A 434 -24.18 -7.00 10.39
CA PHE A 434 -23.20 -7.48 11.36
C PHE A 434 -21.97 -6.55 11.42
N ILE A 435 -21.47 -6.10 10.26
CA ILE A 435 -20.51 -5.00 10.16
C ILE A 435 -21.04 -3.89 9.25
N GLY A 436 -21.13 -2.67 9.79
CA GLY A 436 -21.43 -1.45 9.04
C GLY A 436 -20.17 -0.63 8.73
N LEU A 437 -19.96 -0.29 7.45
CA LEU A 437 -18.81 0.48 6.97
C LEU A 437 -19.19 1.95 6.72
N SER A 438 -18.50 2.87 7.40
CA SER A 438 -18.64 4.32 7.18
C SER A 438 -17.77 4.79 5.99
N ASN A 439 -17.83 6.07 5.61
CA ASN A 439 -17.07 6.67 4.50
C ASN A 439 -15.56 6.30 4.51
N GLY A 440 -15.05 5.63 3.48
CA GLY A 440 -13.64 5.22 3.39
C GLY A 440 -13.18 4.22 4.47
N ALA A 441 -14.10 3.42 5.02
CA ALA A 441 -13.79 2.33 5.95
C ALA A 441 -13.44 1.03 5.22
N GLY A 442 -12.56 0.22 5.81
CA GLY A 442 -11.99 -0.97 5.17
C GLY A 442 -12.16 -2.28 5.94
N LEU A 443 -12.23 -3.39 5.22
CA LEU A 443 -12.07 -4.76 5.74
C LEU A 443 -11.07 -5.52 4.87
N LYS A 444 -10.01 -6.11 5.45
CA LYS A 444 -9.03 -6.90 4.71
C LYS A 444 -8.72 -8.23 5.40
N GLY A 445 -8.80 -9.36 4.70
CA GLY A 445 -8.35 -10.64 5.26
C GLY A 445 -9.22 -11.15 6.41
N LEU A 446 -10.53 -11.31 6.22
CA LEU A 446 -11.44 -11.74 7.29
C LEU A 446 -12.35 -12.89 6.83
N THR A 447 -12.58 -13.85 7.73
CA THR A 447 -13.58 -14.89 7.57
C THR A 447 -14.79 -14.59 8.46
N PHE A 448 -15.99 -14.74 7.91
CA PHE A 448 -17.27 -14.61 8.60
C PHE A 448 -17.98 -15.95 8.66
N TRP A 449 -18.32 -16.40 9.87
CA TRP A 449 -19.05 -17.63 10.12
C TRP A 449 -20.20 -17.37 11.09
N TYR A 450 -21.37 -17.94 10.81
CA TYR A 450 -22.58 -17.88 11.63
C TYR A 450 -22.78 -19.25 12.31
N PRO A 451 -22.41 -19.43 13.59
CA PRO A 451 -22.42 -20.75 14.23
C PRO A 451 -23.82 -21.32 14.50
N GLN A 452 -24.84 -20.48 14.46
CA GLN A 452 -26.25 -20.86 14.68
C GLN A 452 -27.04 -21.16 13.39
N GLN A 453 -26.33 -21.24 12.26
CA GLN A 453 -26.87 -21.54 10.94
C GLN A 453 -26.66 -23.02 10.63
N THR A 454 -27.72 -23.76 10.30
CA THR A 454 -27.64 -25.20 10.00
C THR A 454 -28.14 -25.50 8.59
N ALA A 455 -27.59 -26.55 7.97
CA ALA A 455 -27.84 -26.89 6.57
C ALA A 455 -29.29 -27.34 6.28
N ASP A 456 -29.97 -27.88 7.30
CA ASP A 456 -31.33 -28.40 7.25
C ASP A 456 -32.41 -27.34 7.54
N ALA A 457 -32.05 -26.24 8.19
CA ALA A 457 -32.98 -25.23 8.68
C ALA A 457 -32.42 -23.80 8.55
N ILE A 458 -31.94 -23.45 7.35
CA ILE A 458 -31.34 -22.13 7.04
C ILE A 458 -32.26 -20.99 7.49
N GLN A 459 -31.72 -20.12 8.33
CA GLN A 459 -32.34 -18.93 8.88
C GLN A 459 -31.92 -17.67 8.13
N PRO A 460 -32.80 -16.67 8.00
CA PRO A 460 -32.45 -15.36 7.50
C PRO A 460 -31.60 -14.58 8.51
N TYR A 461 -30.73 -13.72 7.98
CA TYR A 461 -29.93 -12.74 8.71
C TYR A 461 -29.82 -11.46 7.85
N PRO A 462 -29.63 -10.27 8.45
CA PRO A 462 -29.26 -9.05 7.72
C PRO A 462 -27.90 -9.20 7.02
N PRO A 463 -27.47 -8.22 6.20
CA PRO A 463 -26.16 -8.22 5.56
C PRO A 463 -25.00 -8.43 6.55
N THR A 464 -24.06 -9.31 6.21
CA THR A 464 -22.83 -9.51 7.00
C THR A 464 -21.98 -8.24 6.97
N ILE A 465 -21.88 -7.62 5.80
CA ILE A 465 -21.25 -6.32 5.59
C ILE A 465 -22.26 -5.43 4.84
N ALA A 466 -22.46 -4.20 5.32
CA ALA A 466 -23.13 -3.16 4.54
C ALA A 466 -22.48 -1.79 4.67
N ILE A 467 -22.70 -0.94 3.65
CA ILE A 467 -22.29 0.47 3.67
C ILE A 467 -23.33 1.29 4.44
N LEU A 468 -22.86 2.25 5.26
CA LEU A 468 -23.71 3.13 6.07
C LEU A 468 -23.84 4.55 5.50
N ASP A 469 -22.76 5.09 4.94
CA ASP A 469 -22.65 6.48 4.47
C ASP A 469 -21.46 6.64 3.51
N GLY A 470 -21.49 7.67 2.65
CA GLY A 470 -20.32 8.08 1.87
C GLY A 470 -19.91 7.17 0.70
N SER A 471 -18.60 7.03 0.50
CA SER A 471 -17.94 6.46 -0.67
C SER A 471 -16.71 5.63 -0.30
N ASN A 472 -16.19 4.83 -1.25
CA ASN A 472 -14.90 4.13 -1.17
C ASN A 472 -14.78 3.15 0.02
N GLN A 473 -15.89 2.54 0.43
CA GLN A 473 -15.86 1.36 1.30
C GLN A 473 -15.24 0.19 0.55
N SER A 474 -14.29 -0.47 1.21
CA SER A 474 -13.47 -1.50 0.58
C SER A 474 -13.48 -2.79 1.38
N ALA A 475 -13.65 -3.92 0.69
CA ALA A 475 -13.51 -5.25 1.28
C ALA A 475 -12.64 -6.14 0.39
N GLU A 476 -11.49 -6.59 0.91
CA GLU A 476 -10.53 -7.41 0.17
C GLU A 476 -10.15 -8.69 0.93
N ASN A 477 -10.00 -9.82 0.24
CA ASN A 477 -9.65 -11.12 0.84
C ASN A 477 -10.66 -11.53 1.93
N ILE A 478 -11.93 -11.70 1.54
CA ILE A 478 -13.04 -11.98 2.46
C ILE A 478 -13.62 -13.37 2.21
N THR A 479 -13.92 -14.11 3.27
CA THR A 479 -14.54 -15.43 3.22
C THR A 479 -15.90 -15.44 3.94
N PHE A 480 -17.00 -15.63 3.23
CA PHE A 480 -18.34 -15.80 3.81
C PHE A 480 -18.68 -17.29 3.94
N VAL A 481 -18.43 -17.91 5.09
CA VAL A 481 -18.62 -19.37 5.25
C VAL A 481 -20.06 -19.78 4.98
N ASN A 482 -21.02 -19.14 5.66
CA ASN A 482 -22.46 -19.49 5.61
C ASN A 482 -23.36 -18.26 5.89
N ALA A 483 -22.89 -17.07 5.49
CA ALA A 483 -23.64 -15.82 5.58
C ALA A 483 -24.96 -15.90 4.81
N TYR A 484 -26.05 -15.33 5.33
CA TYR A 484 -27.30 -15.23 4.55
C TYR A 484 -27.13 -14.23 3.41
N ILE A 485 -26.77 -12.99 3.75
CA ILE A 485 -26.35 -11.96 2.80
C ILE A 485 -24.89 -11.61 3.09
N GLY A 486 -24.02 -11.69 2.08
CA GLY A 486 -22.59 -11.40 2.22
C GLY A 486 -22.32 -9.89 2.32
N PHE A 487 -22.40 -9.19 1.19
CA PHE A 487 -22.19 -7.74 1.10
C PHE A 487 -23.39 -7.05 0.45
N SER A 488 -23.84 -5.90 0.97
CA SER A 488 -24.83 -5.04 0.31
C SER A 488 -24.51 -3.55 0.42
N THR A 489 -24.78 -2.80 -0.66
CA THR A 489 -24.79 -1.33 -0.65
C THR A 489 -26.19 -0.74 -0.55
N PHE A 490 -27.23 -1.58 -0.51
CA PHE A 490 -28.61 -1.14 -0.46
C PHE A 490 -28.95 -0.52 0.90
N GLN A 491 -29.40 0.73 0.87
CA GLN A 491 -30.11 1.34 1.98
C GLN A 491 -31.22 2.24 1.42
N ASN A 492 -32.46 2.03 1.86
CA ASN A 492 -33.60 2.77 1.30
C ASN A 492 -33.49 4.27 1.62
N GLY A 493 -33.81 5.12 0.63
CA GLY A 493 -33.69 6.57 0.76
C GLY A 493 -32.25 7.10 0.94
N ARG A 494 -31.23 6.28 0.65
CA ARG A 494 -29.83 6.71 0.59
C ARG A 494 -29.17 6.30 -0.71
N ILE A 495 -28.15 7.07 -1.07
CA ILE A 495 -27.28 6.85 -2.22
C ILE A 495 -25.85 6.75 -1.68
N THR A 496 -25.14 5.72 -2.12
CA THR A 496 -23.72 5.47 -1.81
C THR A 496 -22.90 5.57 -3.10
N ALA A 497 -21.58 5.43 -3.01
CA ALA A 497 -20.68 5.62 -4.14
C ALA A 497 -19.50 4.64 -4.12
N SER A 498 -18.91 4.41 -5.30
CA SER A 498 -17.68 3.65 -5.58
C SER A 498 -17.16 2.66 -4.51
N PRO A 499 -17.90 1.57 -4.19
CA PRO A 499 -17.38 0.47 -3.39
C PRO A 499 -16.28 -0.31 -4.13
N PHE A 500 -15.37 -0.93 -3.38
CA PHE A 500 -14.33 -1.79 -3.93
C PHE A 500 -14.33 -3.18 -3.28
N LEU A 501 -14.61 -4.21 -4.07
CA LEU A 501 -14.62 -5.61 -3.62
C LEU A 501 -13.58 -6.42 -4.39
N ARG A 502 -12.68 -7.10 -3.68
CA ARG A 502 -11.66 -7.96 -4.31
C ARG A 502 -11.46 -9.28 -3.55
N ASN A 503 -11.27 -10.39 -4.26
CA ASN A 503 -10.93 -11.69 -3.68
C ASN A 503 -11.98 -12.13 -2.63
N ILE A 504 -13.23 -12.31 -3.07
CA ILE A 504 -14.38 -12.64 -2.21
C ILE A 504 -14.77 -14.11 -2.41
N TYR A 505 -14.85 -14.88 -1.33
CA TYR A 505 -15.03 -16.33 -1.34
C TYR A 505 -16.22 -16.77 -0.48
N GLY A 506 -16.75 -17.97 -0.71
CA GLY A 506 -17.55 -18.68 0.29
C GLY A 506 -18.88 -19.29 -0.20
N THR A 507 -19.81 -19.49 0.73
CA THR A 507 -21.17 -20.01 0.48
C THR A 507 -22.25 -19.08 1.04
N PRO A 508 -22.46 -17.87 0.47
CA PRO A 508 -23.65 -17.06 0.74
C PRO A 508 -24.97 -17.81 0.48
N LEU A 509 -25.89 -17.79 1.46
CA LEU A 509 -27.10 -18.63 1.46
C LEU A 509 -28.32 -17.96 0.85
N LYS A 510 -28.30 -16.64 0.62
CA LYS A 510 -29.35 -15.87 -0.06
C LYS A 510 -28.82 -14.93 -1.13
N THR A 511 -27.88 -14.05 -0.77
CA THR A 511 -27.27 -13.11 -1.72
C THR A 511 -25.78 -12.98 -1.42
N GLY A 512 -24.92 -13.24 -2.41
CA GLY A 512 -23.48 -13.05 -2.24
C GLY A 512 -23.10 -11.58 -2.16
N ILE A 513 -23.28 -10.85 -3.26
CA ILE A 513 -23.01 -9.42 -3.36
C ILE A 513 -24.24 -8.73 -3.97
N GLU A 514 -24.73 -7.69 -3.30
CA GLU A 514 -25.74 -6.76 -3.81
C GLU A 514 -25.13 -5.37 -4.00
N LEU A 515 -25.13 -4.85 -5.23
CA LEU A 515 -24.85 -3.44 -5.51
C LEU A 515 -26.14 -2.76 -5.97
N ASP A 516 -26.64 -1.82 -5.18
CA ASP A 516 -27.78 -0.97 -5.47
C ASP A 516 -27.54 0.44 -4.89
N CYS A 517 -28.32 1.43 -5.33
CA CYS A 517 -28.20 2.83 -4.91
C CYS A 517 -26.84 3.52 -5.20
N LEU A 518 -26.00 3.01 -6.12
CA LEU A 518 -24.69 3.61 -6.39
C LEU A 518 -24.77 4.79 -7.37
N ALA A 519 -24.22 5.95 -6.99
CA ALA A 519 -24.06 7.14 -7.85
C ALA A 519 -22.63 7.38 -8.37
N ASP A 520 -21.73 6.42 -8.18
CA ASP A 520 -20.38 6.44 -8.74
C ASP A 520 -19.86 5.00 -8.86
N VAL A 521 -18.80 4.80 -9.64
CA VAL A 521 -18.35 3.50 -10.16
C VAL A 521 -17.86 2.54 -9.08
N GLY A 522 -18.68 1.53 -8.75
CA GLY A 522 -18.28 0.39 -7.92
C GLY A 522 -17.49 -0.66 -8.71
N ARG A 523 -16.65 -1.45 -8.01
CA ARG A 523 -15.82 -2.50 -8.61
C ARG A 523 -15.90 -3.82 -7.85
N ILE A 524 -15.94 -4.91 -8.61
CA ILE A 524 -15.90 -6.29 -8.13
C ILE A 524 -14.82 -7.03 -8.92
N GLU A 525 -13.77 -7.52 -8.26
CA GLU A 525 -12.67 -8.28 -8.85
C GLU A 525 -12.50 -9.63 -8.13
N SER A 526 -12.48 -10.76 -8.85
CA SER A 526 -12.19 -12.09 -8.28
C SER A 526 -13.21 -12.53 -7.21
N VAL A 527 -14.29 -13.19 -7.64
CA VAL A 527 -15.32 -13.75 -6.75
C VAL A 527 -15.42 -15.25 -6.95
N HIS A 528 -15.55 -16.02 -5.87
CA HIS A 528 -15.62 -17.49 -5.91
C HIS A 528 -16.68 -18.01 -4.93
N PHE A 529 -17.91 -18.19 -5.43
CA PHE A 529 -19.02 -18.74 -4.66
C PHE A 529 -19.35 -20.17 -5.09
N SER A 530 -19.37 -21.08 -4.11
CA SER A 530 -19.66 -22.50 -4.30
C SER A 530 -20.25 -23.10 -3.01
N PRO A 531 -21.09 -24.14 -3.07
CA PRO A 531 -21.55 -24.86 -1.87
C PRO A 531 -20.40 -25.51 -1.07
N ALA A 532 -19.28 -25.79 -1.73
CA ALA A 532 -18.15 -26.53 -1.18
C ALA A 532 -17.49 -25.82 0.01
N TYR A 533 -17.41 -24.47 -0.01
CA TYR A 533 -16.75 -23.71 1.07
C TYR A 533 -17.39 -23.92 2.45
N TRP A 534 -18.72 -24.00 2.57
CA TRP A 534 -19.35 -24.37 3.85
C TRP A 534 -19.21 -25.86 4.15
N GLN A 535 -19.37 -26.73 3.15
CA GLN A 535 -19.30 -28.19 3.34
C GLN A 535 -17.94 -28.67 3.84
N HIS A 536 -16.86 -28.00 3.42
CA HIS A 536 -15.48 -28.42 3.71
C HIS A 536 -14.72 -27.49 4.66
N CYS A 537 -15.38 -26.47 5.25
CA CYS A 537 -14.73 -25.49 6.11
C CYS A 537 -14.07 -26.06 7.37
N GLY A 538 -14.46 -27.25 7.82
CA GLY A 538 -13.95 -27.87 9.05
C GLY A 538 -14.41 -27.19 10.35
N LEU A 539 -15.41 -26.30 10.27
CA LEU A 539 -16.06 -25.67 11.42
C LEU A 539 -17.30 -26.46 11.85
N ASP A 540 -17.78 -26.21 13.07
CA ASP A 540 -18.96 -26.90 13.62
C ASP A 540 -20.22 -26.68 12.76
N ALA A 541 -21.10 -27.69 12.75
CA ALA A 541 -22.33 -27.72 11.96
C ALA A 541 -22.17 -27.56 10.43
N ALA A 542 -20.95 -27.78 9.89
CA ALA A 542 -20.74 -27.91 8.45
C ALA A 542 -21.59 -29.05 7.83
N PRO A 543 -22.25 -28.84 6.68
CA PRO A 543 -22.97 -29.87 5.93
C PRO A 543 -22.08 -31.10 5.67
N GLN A 544 -22.63 -32.31 5.72
CA GLN A 544 -21.87 -33.55 5.53
C GLN A 544 -22.15 -34.20 4.17
N ALA A 545 -23.38 -34.08 3.67
CA ALA A 545 -23.84 -34.69 2.42
C ALA A 545 -24.33 -33.67 1.38
N GLY A 546 -24.03 -32.38 1.56
CA GLY A 546 -24.44 -31.30 0.66
C GLY A 546 -25.91 -30.90 0.84
N GLU A 547 -26.45 -31.02 2.05
CA GLU A 547 -27.85 -30.81 2.40
C GLU A 547 -28.36 -29.39 2.01
N HIS A 548 -27.47 -28.40 2.09
CA HIS A 548 -27.69 -27.00 1.72
C HIS A 548 -27.74 -26.74 0.21
N THR A 549 -27.23 -27.63 -0.64
CA THR A 549 -27.10 -27.40 -2.09
C THR A 549 -28.46 -27.15 -2.76
N ASN A 550 -29.48 -27.92 -2.38
CA ASN A 550 -30.84 -27.76 -2.90
C ASN A 550 -31.49 -26.43 -2.45
N TRP A 551 -31.11 -25.89 -1.28
CA TRP A 551 -31.54 -24.55 -0.89
C TRP A 551 -30.93 -23.50 -1.81
N LEU A 552 -29.60 -23.54 -2.01
CA LEU A 552 -28.87 -22.60 -2.86
C LEU A 552 -29.44 -22.57 -4.29
N TYR A 553 -29.64 -23.76 -4.87
CA TYR A 553 -30.15 -23.94 -6.23
C TYR A 553 -31.56 -23.37 -6.46
N ASN A 554 -32.35 -23.19 -5.39
CA ASN A 554 -33.71 -22.65 -5.48
C ASN A 554 -33.88 -21.25 -4.90
N ASN A 555 -32.94 -20.76 -4.07
CA ASN A 555 -33.12 -19.52 -3.30
C ASN A 555 -32.00 -18.48 -3.44
N ALA A 556 -30.78 -18.89 -3.80
CA ALA A 556 -29.60 -18.04 -3.69
C ALA A 556 -29.21 -17.31 -4.99
N PHE A 557 -28.69 -16.09 -4.83
CA PHE A 557 -28.19 -15.23 -5.89
C PHE A 557 -26.70 -14.95 -5.70
N GLY A 558 -25.88 -15.14 -6.74
CA GLY A 558 -24.45 -14.87 -6.68
C GLY A 558 -24.18 -13.36 -6.56
N LEU A 559 -24.41 -12.65 -7.67
CA LEU A 559 -24.38 -11.18 -7.75
C LEU A 559 -25.77 -10.64 -8.10
N VAL A 560 -26.20 -9.58 -7.41
CA VAL A 560 -27.42 -8.81 -7.69
C VAL A 560 -27.03 -7.36 -7.95
N LEU A 561 -27.40 -6.83 -9.12
CA LEU A 561 -27.13 -5.44 -9.50
C LEU A 561 -28.46 -4.71 -9.73
N GLY A 562 -28.72 -3.70 -8.88
CA GLY A 562 -29.86 -2.79 -8.93
C GLY A 562 -29.54 -1.52 -9.72
N ARG A 563 -29.91 -0.33 -9.22
CA ARG A 563 -29.36 0.92 -9.78
C ARG A 563 -27.89 1.01 -9.40
N ILE A 564 -27.06 0.89 -10.43
CA ILE A 564 -25.63 1.15 -10.37
C ILE A 564 -25.27 2.11 -11.49
N ASP A 565 -24.45 3.10 -11.15
CA ASP A 565 -23.76 3.91 -12.16
C ASP A 565 -22.48 3.17 -12.55
N TRP A 566 -22.49 2.62 -13.76
CA TRP A 566 -21.34 2.11 -14.51
C TRP A 566 -20.52 1.00 -13.83
N SER A 567 -21.04 0.32 -12.82
CA SER A 567 -20.18 -0.52 -11.98
C SER A 567 -19.60 -1.72 -12.72
N TYR A 568 -18.37 -2.07 -12.36
CA TYR A 568 -17.54 -3.06 -13.05
C TYR A 568 -17.50 -4.37 -12.27
N ALA A 569 -17.64 -5.49 -12.95
CA ALA A 569 -17.41 -6.81 -12.36
C ALA A 569 -16.53 -7.69 -13.25
N ALA A 570 -15.50 -8.31 -12.68
CA ALA A 570 -14.60 -9.18 -13.42
C ALA A 570 -14.13 -10.40 -12.63
N TYR A 571 -13.93 -11.53 -13.32
CA TYR A 571 -13.42 -12.79 -12.76
C TYR A 571 -14.33 -13.37 -11.66
N VAL A 572 -15.59 -13.59 -12.02
CA VAL A 572 -16.63 -14.06 -11.09
C VAL A 572 -16.98 -15.52 -11.36
N THR A 573 -16.76 -16.40 -10.40
CA THR A 573 -17.20 -17.80 -10.39
C THR A 573 -18.39 -17.97 -9.45
N VAL A 574 -19.51 -18.50 -9.95
CA VAL A 574 -20.67 -18.89 -9.13
C VAL A 574 -21.12 -20.29 -9.51
N GLU A 575 -21.17 -21.19 -8.54
CA GLU A 575 -21.54 -22.58 -8.72
C GLU A 575 -22.81 -22.94 -7.92
N GLY A 576 -23.80 -23.57 -8.56
CA GLY A 576 -24.91 -24.25 -7.86
C GLY A 576 -26.05 -23.35 -7.36
N TYR A 577 -26.14 -22.10 -7.81
CA TYR A 577 -27.08 -21.11 -7.29
C TYR A 577 -28.34 -21.01 -8.15
N ALA A 578 -29.44 -20.50 -7.59
CA ALA A 578 -30.66 -20.23 -8.35
C ALA A 578 -30.42 -19.20 -9.47
N GLN A 579 -29.64 -18.15 -9.18
CA GLN A 579 -29.17 -17.20 -10.19
C GLN A 579 -27.70 -16.84 -9.99
N GLY A 580 -26.89 -16.96 -11.05
CA GLY A 580 -25.47 -16.58 -11.00
C GLY A 580 -25.28 -15.06 -10.97
N LEU A 581 -25.85 -14.38 -11.96
CA LEU A 581 -25.95 -12.92 -12.05
C LEU A 581 -27.42 -12.51 -12.23
N ARG A 582 -27.90 -11.58 -11.40
CA ARG A 582 -29.22 -10.94 -11.52
C ARG A 582 -29.08 -9.44 -11.79
N LEU A 583 -29.74 -8.97 -12.85
CA LEU A 583 -29.92 -7.54 -13.15
C LEU A 583 -31.39 -7.18 -12.90
N GLN A 584 -31.66 -6.21 -12.01
CA GLN A 584 -33.02 -5.87 -11.56
C GLN A 584 -33.20 -4.34 -11.39
N PRO A 585 -34.44 -3.83 -11.34
CA PRO A 585 -34.67 -2.45 -10.90
C PRO A 585 -34.13 -2.22 -9.48
N THR A 586 -33.82 -0.96 -9.15
CA THR A 586 -33.48 -0.58 -7.78
C THR A 586 -34.61 -0.89 -6.81
N ARG A 587 -34.22 -1.29 -5.61
CA ARG A 587 -35.10 -1.46 -4.46
C ARG A 587 -35.42 -0.11 -3.79
N ASN A 588 -34.74 0.97 -4.18
CA ASN A 588 -34.93 2.30 -3.60
C ASN A 588 -36.29 2.90 -4.02
N THR A 589 -37.13 3.19 -3.03
CA THR A 589 -38.46 3.77 -3.25
C THR A 589 -38.43 5.22 -3.73
N ASP A 590 -37.31 5.92 -3.55
CA ASP A 590 -37.19 7.35 -3.87
C ASP A 590 -36.78 7.59 -5.34
N ASN A 591 -36.31 6.54 -6.03
CA ASN A 591 -35.99 6.56 -7.46
C ASN A 591 -36.51 5.28 -8.15
N PRO A 592 -37.83 5.02 -8.08
CA PRO A 592 -38.40 3.72 -8.44
C PRO A 592 -38.25 3.45 -9.93
N GLY A 593 -37.80 2.24 -10.28
CA GLY A 593 -37.65 1.80 -11.67
C GLY A 593 -36.33 2.20 -12.34
N SER A 594 -35.40 2.86 -11.64
CA SER A 594 -34.01 2.96 -12.13
C SER A 594 -33.35 1.59 -12.22
N THR A 595 -32.47 1.40 -13.21
CA THR A 595 -31.96 0.08 -13.66
C THR A 595 -30.44 0.08 -13.82
N PRO A 596 -29.78 -1.09 -13.82
CA PRO A 596 -28.32 -1.18 -13.96
C PRO A 596 -27.85 -0.77 -15.36
N ASN A 597 -26.76 -0.01 -15.39
CA ASN A 597 -25.80 0.01 -16.50
C ASN A 597 -24.41 -0.37 -15.96
N GLY A 598 -23.54 -0.92 -16.81
CA GLY A 598 -22.27 -1.47 -16.35
C GLY A 598 -21.69 -2.52 -17.30
N GLN A 599 -20.62 -3.17 -16.84
CA GLN A 599 -19.94 -4.21 -17.60
C GLN A 599 -19.46 -5.38 -16.74
N CYS A 600 -19.55 -6.57 -17.32
CA CYS A 600 -19.10 -7.82 -16.75
C CYS A 600 -18.12 -8.53 -17.69
N TYR A 601 -16.97 -8.95 -17.14
CA TYR A 601 -15.92 -9.65 -17.89
C TYR A 601 -15.49 -10.95 -17.21
N ARG A 602 -15.37 -12.05 -17.97
CA ARG A 602 -14.92 -13.37 -17.48
C ARG A 602 -15.74 -13.86 -16.28
N PHE A 603 -16.93 -14.36 -16.57
CA PHE A 603 -17.80 -15.01 -15.58
C PHE A 603 -17.84 -16.51 -15.85
N ASP A 604 -17.65 -17.34 -14.82
CA ASP A 604 -17.79 -18.80 -14.85
C ASP A 604 -19.03 -19.18 -14.04
N LEU A 605 -20.13 -19.49 -14.72
CA LEU A 605 -21.44 -19.74 -14.11
C LEU A 605 -21.81 -21.21 -14.28
N ILE A 606 -21.65 -21.97 -13.21
CA ILE A 606 -21.56 -23.43 -13.24
C ILE A 606 -22.77 -24.01 -12.51
N ASN A 607 -23.46 -24.97 -13.13
CA ASN A 607 -24.57 -25.70 -12.51
C ASN A 607 -25.62 -24.77 -11.85
N CYS A 608 -25.87 -23.59 -12.42
CA CYS A 608 -26.87 -22.65 -11.91
C CYS A 608 -28.26 -23.02 -12.45
N LYS A 609 -29.34 -22.63 -11.77
CA LYS A 609 -30.69 -22.84 -12.33
C LYS A 609 -30.90 -21.93 -13.55
N THR A 610 -30.73 -20.63 -13.34
CA THR A 610 -30.58 -19.64 -14.43
C THR A 610 -29.22 -18.98 -14.27
N ALA A 611 -28.30 -19.10 -15.24
CA ALA A 611 -26.98 -18.51 -15.06
C ALA A 611 -27.05 -16.97 -15.03
N VAL A 612 -27.70 -16.33 -16.00
CA VAL A 612 -27.97 -14.88 -15.98
C VAL A 612 -29.46 -14.59 -16.06
N HIS A 613 -29.99 -13.89 -15.06
CA HIS A 613 -31.37 -13.42 -14.99
C HIS A 613 -31.44 -11.91 -15.19
N ILE A 614 -32.13 -11.49 -16.24
CA ILE A 614 -32.29 -10.09 -16.63
C ILE A 614 -33.75 -9.71 -16.43
N GLU A 615 -34.03 -9.06 -15.30
CA GLU A 615 -35.36 -8.51 -15.00
C GLU A 615 -35.51 -7.11 -15.60
N ALA A 616 -34.44 -6.30 -15.51
CA ALA A 616 -34.35 -4.98 -16.15
C ALA A 616 -32.88 -4.56 -16.39
N ILE A 617 -32.66 -3.76 -17.43
CA ILE A 617 -31.38 -3.13 -17.79
C ILE A 617 -31.68 -1.72 -18.28
N ALA A 618 -30.76 -0.78 -18.09
CA ALA A 618 -30.86 0.56 -18.66
C ALA A 618 -30.92 0.54 -20.19
N SER A 619 -31.53 1.59 -20.76
CA SER A 619 -31.53 1.79 -22.21
C SER A 619 -30.14 1.96 -22.79
N VAL A 620 -29.14 2.47 -22.04
CA VAL A 620 -27.75 2.61 -22.53
C VAL A 620 -27.03 1.27 -22.73
N GLY A 621 -27.57 0.19 -22.15
CA GLY A 621 -27.10 -1.18 -22.29
C GLY A 621 -26.18 -1.68 -21.18
N PHE A 622 -25.98 -3.00 -21.18
CA PHE A 622 -25.12 -3.72 -20.23
C PHE A 622 -24.28 -4.76 -20.97
N MET A 623 -22.98 -4.79 -20.68
CA MET A 623 -21.99 -5.60 -21.40
C MET A 623 -21.65 -6.90 -20.67
N MET A 624 -21.68 -8.02 -21.38
CA MET A 624 -21.38 -9.37 -20.89
C MET A 624 -20.37 -10.04 -21.82
N THR A 625 -19.11 -10.12 -21.38
CA THR A 625 -17.99 -10.55 -22.23
C THR A 625 -17.22 -11.70 -21.60
N ARG A 626 -16.93 -12.75 -22.39
CA ARG A 626 -16.30 -14.00 -21.92
C ARG A 626 -17.02 -14.71 -20.77
N PHE A 627 -18.35 -14.75 -20.82
CA PHE A 627 -19.11 -15.65 -19.96
C PHE A 627 -18.91 -17.10 -20.43
N HIS A 628 -18.62 -17.98 -19.49
CA HIS A 628 -18.61 -19.43 -19.67
C HIS A 628 -19.68 -19.99 -18.75
N ILE A 629 -20.77 -20.46 -19.35
CA ILE A 629 -21.92 -21.05 -18.68
C ILE A 629 -21.89 -22.54 -18.95
N SER A 630 -22.00 -23.36 -17.90
CA SER A 630 -22.02 -24.83 -17.99
C SER A 630 -23.11 -25.44 -17.10
N GLY A 631 -23.75 -26.52 -17.56
CA GLY A 631 -24.65 -27.34 -16.75
C GLY A 631 -25.90 -26.65 -16.20
N SER A 632 -26.31 -25.51 -16.76
CA SER A 632 -27.43 -24.72 -16.24
C SER A 632 -28.77 -25.11 -16.90
N GLU A 633 -29.92 -24.94 -16.24
CA GLU A 633 -31.22 -25.18 -16.91
C GLU A 633 -31.46 -24.13 -18.00
N THR A 634 -31.22 -22.86 -17.68
CA THR A 634 -31.29 -21.74 -18.62
C THR A 634 -29.98 -20.95 -18.58
N GLY A 635 -29.39 -20.70 -19.75
CA GLY A 635 -28.20 -19.85 -19.86
C GLY A 635 -28.53 -18.39 -19.52
N LEU A 636 -29.26 -17.72 -20.41
CA LEU A 636 -29.75 -16.36 -20.17
C LEU A 636 -31.27 -16.31 -20.23
N TYR A 637 -31.89 -15.66 -19.24
CA TYR A 637 -33.31 -15.34 -19.24
C TYR A 637 -33.52 -13.84 -19.20
N LEU A 638 -34.26 -13.29 -20.18
CA LEU A 638 -34.71 -11.90 -20.20
C LEU A 638 -36.21 -11.89 -19.92
N ALA A 639 -36.60 -11.32 -18.78
CA ALA A 639 -37.99 -11.25 -18.34
C ALA A 639 -38.84 -10.31 -19.22
N SER A 640 -40.16 -10.40 -19.12
CA SER A 640 -41.09 -9.56 -19.87
C SER A 640 -40.97 -8.05 -19.63
N SER A 641 -40.34 -7.66 -18.52
CA SER A 641 -39.98 -6.29 -18.12
C SER A 641 -38.67 -5.78 -18.74
N ALA A 642 -37.81 -6.67 -19.26
CA ALA A 642 -36.52 -6.30 -19.82
C ALA A 642 -36.70 -5.56 -21.15
N ASN A 643 -36.56 -4.23 -21.10
CA ASN A 643 -36.75 -3.30 -22.23
C ASN A 643 -35.47 -2.55 -22.65
N GLY A 644 -34.40 -2.62 -21.85
CA GLY A 644 -33.07 -2.10 -22.19
C GLY A 644 -32.28 -3.00 -23.15
N GLN A 645 -30.94 -3.00 -23.03
CA GLN A 645 -30.07 -3.63 -24.03
C GLN A 645 -29.01 -4.55 -23.44
N ALA A 646 -28.83 -5.73 -24.03
CA ALA A 646 -27.86 -6.74 -23.60
C ALA A 646 -26.84 -7.02 -24.71
N LEU A 647 -25.56 -6.72 -24.43
CA LEU A 647 -24.44 -6.91 -25.36
C LEU A 647 -23.62 -8.13 -24.90
N ILE A 648 -23.49 -9.15 -25.76
CA ILE A 648 -22.91 -10.45 -25.43
C ILE A 648 -21.75 -10.75 -26.39
N HIS A 649 -20.53 -10.88 -25.86
CA HIS A 649 -19.33 -11.00 -26.69
C HIS A 649 -18.45 -12.17 -26.27
N THR A 650 -18.15 -13.07 -27.21
CA THR A 650 -17.24 -14.21 -27.00
C THR A 650 -17.62 -15.06 -25.77
N CYS A 651 -18.90 -15.40 -25.66
CA CYS A 651 -19.42 -16.23 -24.57
C CYS A 651 -19.63 -17.68 -25.01
N SER A 652 -19.48 -18.63 -24.09
CA SER A 652 -19.84 -20.04 -24.27
C SER A 652 -21.07 -20.33 -23.42
N ILE A 653 -22.16 -20.76 -24.04
CA ILE A 653 -23.49 -20.84 -23.42
C ILE A 653 -24.04 -22.26 -23.54
N ASP A 654 -24.11 -22.94 -22.39
CA ASP A 654 -24.69 -24.27 -22.20
C ASP A 654 -25.93 -24.16 -21.31
N GLY A 655 -27.13 -24.31 -21.89
CA GLY A 655 -28.39 -24.31 -21.16
C GLY A 655 -29.23 -25.52 -21.56
N ALA A 656 -29.55 -26.40 -20.62
CA ALA A 656 -30.22 -27.67 -20.90
C ALA A 656 -31.62 -27.50 -21.53
N ASN A 657 -32.40 -26.54 -21.03
CA ASN A 657 -33.71 -26.18 -21.58
C ASN A 657 -33.59 -25.08 -22.64
N TYR A 658 -32.90 -23.99 -22.29
CA TYR A 658 -32.72 -22.82 -23.15
C TYR A 658 -31.30 -22.28 -23.06
N ALA A 659 -30.66 -22.06 -24.20
CA ALA A 659 -29.43 -21.27 -24.26
C ALA A 659 -29.76 -19.82 -23.88
N ILE A 660 -30.82 -19.28 -24.50
CA ILE A 660 -31.39 -17.97 -24.21
C ILE A 660 -32.91 -18.08 -24.32
N ASN A 661 -33.66 -17.57 -23.34
CA ASN A 661 -35.09 -17.33 -23.46
C ASN A 661 -35.39 -15.85 -23.21
N ASN A 662 -35.95 -15.16 -24.21
CA ASN A 662 -36.24 -13.72 -24.17
C ASN A 662 -37.73 -13.42 -24.28
N ASP A 663 -38.34 -13.06 -23.15
CA ASP A 663 -39.71 -12.53 -23.04
C ASP A 663 -39.78 -10.99 -23.11
N GLY A 664 -38.62 -10.33 -23.03
CA GLY A 664 -38.46 -8.88 -23.01
C GLY A 664 -38.62 -8.19 -24.37
N THR A 665 -38.88 -6.88 -24.34
CA THR A 665 -38.97 -6.03 -25.54
C THR A 665 -37.66 -5.36 -25.92
N GLY A 666 -36.61 -5.57 -25.12
CA GLY A 666 -35.30 -4.97 -25.32
C GLY A 666 -34.54 -5.48 -26.55
N ILE A 667 -33.28 -5.05 -26.63
CA ILE A 667 -32.36 -5.39 -27.72
C ILE A 667 -31.32 -6.40 -27.25
N LEU A 668 -31.18 -7.50 -27.98
CA LEU A 668 -30.19 -8.55 -27.73
C LEU A 668 -29.13 -8.57 -28.83
N GLN A 669 -27.89 -8.26 -28.49
CA GLN A 669 -26.75 -8.19 -29.41
C GLN A 669 -25.72 -9.25 -29.04
N ILE A 670 -25.38 -10.13 -29.98
CA ILE A 670 -24.47 -11.26 -29.74
C ILE A 670 -23.43 -11.35 -30.86
N ILE A 671 -22.15 -11.47 -30.49
CA ILE A 671 -21.07 -11.73 -31.45
C ILE A 671 -20.08 -12.79 -30.95
N SER A 672 -19.52 -13.56 -31.89
CA SER A 672 -18.39 -14.47 -31.66
C SER A 672 -18.59 -15.49 -30.53
N SER A 673 -19.84 -15.90 -30.29
CA SER A 673 -20.23 -16.74 -29.15
C SER A 673 -20.62 -18.16 -29.58
N THR A 674 -20.59 -19.11 -28.65
CA THR A 674 -20.85 -20.53 -28.89
C THR A 674 -22.05 -21.02 -28.08
N PHE A 675 -22.93 -21.78 -28.71
CA PHE A 675 -24.13 -22.38 -28.10
C PHE A 675 -24.04 -23.91 -28.18
N SER A 676 -23.78 -24.57 -27.05
CA SER A 676 -23.52 -26.02 -26.98
C SER A 676 -24.76 -26.86 -26.69
N HIS A 677 -25.72 -26.36 -25.91
CA HIS A 677 -27.05 -26.95 -25.73
C HIS A 677 -28.12 -25.86 -25.62
N GLY A 678 -29.38 -26.27 -25.73
CA GLY A 678 -30.54 -25.40 -25.59
C GLY A 678 -30.93 -24.63 -26.85
N GLU A 679 -32.21 -24.30 -26.93
CA GLU A 679 -32.76 -23.42 -27.94
C GLU A 679 -32.52 -21.94 -27.57
N ILE A 680 -32.27 -21.08 -28.56
CA ILE A 680 -32.48 -19.64 -28.43
C ILE A 680 -33.95 -19.35 -28.78
N ARG A 681 -34.73 -18.94 -27.79
CA ARG A 681 -36.14 -18.60 -27.96
C ARG A 681 -36.37 -17.10 -27.78
N LEU A 682 -36.87 -16.47 -28.83
CA LEU A 682 -37.22 -15.05 -28.85
C LEU A 682 -38.74 -14.91 -28.92
N HIS A 683 -39.35 -14.37 -27.87
CA HIS A 683 -40.78 -14.06 -27.84
C HIS A 683 -41.07 -12.66 -28.37
N ARG A 684 -40.25 -11.68 -28.00
CA ARG A 684 -40.45 -10.23 -28.26
C ARG A 684 -39.10 -9.54 -28.52
N GLY A 685 -39.12 -8.22 -28.69
CA GLY A 685 -37.91 -7.38 -28.82
C GLY A 685 -37.17 -7.51 -30.15
N TYR A 686 -35.88 -7.18 -30.13
CA TYR A 686 -34.98 -7.24 -31.29
C TYR A 686 -33.77 -8.13 -31.03
N ALA A 687 -33.20 -8.73 -32.08
CA ALA A 687 -32.00 -9.57 -31.95
C ALA A 687 -31.00 -9.41 -33.11
N SER A 688 -29.72 -9.33 -32.80
CA SER A 688 -28.61 -9.46 -33.75
C SER A 688 -27.65 -10.52 -33.25
N ILE A 689 -27.44 -11.60 -34.03
CA ILE A 689 -26.46 -12.65 -33.74
C ILE A 689 -25.49 -12.76 -34.91
N VAL A 690 -24.21 -12.47 -34.65
CA VAL A 690 -23.19 -12.37 -35.69
C VAL A 690 -22.02 -13.32 -35.37
N ASN A 691 -21.44 -13.91 -36.41
CA ASN A 691 -20.22 -14.71 -36.31
C ASN A 691 -20.23 -15.73 -35.15
N SER A 692 -21.34 -16.42 -34.90
CA SER A 692 -21.51 -17.30 -33.74
C SER A 692 -21.65 -18.78 -34.14
N ASP A 693 -21.28 -19.68 -33.24
CA ASP A 693 -21.24 -21.14 -33.44
C ASP A 693 -22.39 -21.84 -32.72
N PHE A 694 -23.13 -22.67 -33.47
CA PHE A 694 -24.23 -23.49 -32.96
C PHE A 694 -23.81 -24.95 -33.02
N THR A 695 -23.40 -25.49 -31.88
CA THR A 695 -22.86 -26.86 -31.77
C THR A 695 -23.86 -27.85 -31.18
N GLN A 696 -25.09 -27.43 -30.89
CA GLN A 696 -26.13 -28.28 -30.27
C GLN A 696 -26.35 -29.60 -31.03
N PRO A 697 -26.20 -30.77 -30.39
CA PRO A 697 -26.26 -32.07 -31.05
C PRO A 697 -27.66 -32.44 -31.57
N ALA A 698 -28.72 -31.87 -30.98
CA ALA A 698 -30.12 -32.15 -31.33
C ALA A 698 -31.03 -30.94 -31.11
N GLY A 699 -32.31 -31.07 -31.46
CA GLY A 699 -33.35 -30.05 -31.24
C GLY A 699 -33.43 -28.96 -32.32
N ARG A 700 -33.98 -27.80 -31.96
CA ARG A 700 -34.03 -26.60 -32.79
C ARG A 700 -33.04 -25.57 -32.24
N HIS A 701 -32.33 -24.86 -33.12
CA HIS A 701 -31.33 -23.88 -32.70
C HIS A 701 -32.00 -22.57 -32.27
N ILE A 702 -32.95 -22.07 -33.07
CA ILE A 702 -33.57 -20.76 -32.88
C ILE A 702 -35.08 -20.84 -33.15
N LEU A 703 -35.88 -20.26 -32.24
CA LEU A 703 -37.29 -19.94 -32.43
C LEU A 703 -37.50 -18.42 -32.35
N ILE A 704 -38.10 -17.85 -33.40
CA ILE A 704 -38.48 -16.44 -33.48
C ILE A 704 -40.01 -16.36 -33.55
N ASN A 705 -40.65 -15.94 -32.47
CA ASN A 705 -42.11 -15.87 -32.38
C ASN A 705 -42.68 -14.59 -33.01
N TYR A 706 -44.01 -14.58 -33.17
CA TYR A 706 -44.77 -13.55 -33.87
C TYR A 706 -44.52 -12.11 -33.38
N ALA A 707 -44.27 -11.92 -32.08
CA ALA A 707 -44.14 -10.58 -31.47
C ALA A 707 -42.70 -10.01 -31.47
N VAL A 708 -41.72 -10.71 -32.05
CA VAL A 708 -40.36 -10.19 -32.29
C VAL A 708 -40.42 -9.09 -33.35
N LYS A 709 -39.80 -7.93 -33.09
CA LYS A 709 -39.90 -6.71 -33.90
C LYS A 709 -38.86 -6.60 -35.01
N GLY A 710 -37.77 -7.36 -34.93
CA GLY A 710 -36.81 -7.51 -36.00
C GLY A 710 -35.65 -8.40 -35.56
N ALA A 711 -35.07 -9.18 -36.48
CA ALA A 711 -33.94 -10.03 -36.16
C ALA A 711 -32.96 -10.17 -37.32
N THR A 712 -31.66 -10.32 -37.02
CA THR A 712 -30.62 -10.54 -38.01
C THR A 712 -29.57 -11.57 -37.55
N PHE A 713 -29.21 -12.49 -38.44
CA PHE A 713 -28.35 -13.63 -38.17
C PHE A 713 -27.29 -13.74 -39.29
N GLN A 714 -26.06 -13.27 -39.02
CA GLN A 714 -25.05 -13.02 -40.06
C GLN A 714 -23.76 -13.82 -39.82
N GLY A 715 -23.39 -14.68 -40.78
CA GLY A 715 -22.13 -15.45 -40.74
C GLY A 715 -22.06 -16.53 -39.65
N ASN A 716 -23.21 -16.91 -39.08
CA ASN A 716 -23.33 -17.94 -38.05
C ASN A 716 -23.17 -19.35 -38.64
N ARG A 717 -22.48 -20.22 -37.90
CA ARG A 717 -22.07 -21.57 -38.30
C ARG A 717 -22.80 -22.60 -37.46
N PHE A 718 -23.10 -23.76 -38.06
CA PHE A 718 -23.90 -24.79 -37.43
C PHE A 718 -23.23 -26.16 -37.63
N SER A 719 -23.14 -26.96 -36.57
CA SER A 719 -22.57 -28.33 -36.61
C SER A 719 -23.42 -29.33 -37.41
N ARG A 720 -24.67 -28.95 -37.69
CA ARG A 720 -25.68 -29.69 -38.46
C ARG A 720 -26.52 -28.71 -39.27
N ALA A 721 -27.43 -29.21 -40.12
CA ALA A 721 -28.34 -28.37 -40.90
C ALA A 721 -29.05 -27.31 -40.01
N PRO A 722 -29.05 -26.01 -40.38
CA PRO A 722 -29.67 -24.96 -39.57
C PRO A 722 -31.19 -25.17 -39.37
N ASN A 723 -31.58 -25.58 -38.16
CA ASN A 723 -32.97 -25.62 -37.73
C ASN A 723 -33.37 -24.30 -37.05
N ILE A 724 -33.93 -23.36 -37.83
CA ILE A 724 -34.41 -22.05 -37.39
C ILE A 724 -35.89 -21.93 -37.80
N ALA A 725 -36.78 -21.61 -36.86
CA ALA A 725 -38.20 -21.35 -37.14
C ALA A 725 -38.53 -19.87 -36.90
N ALA A 726 -39.14 -19.21 -37.88
CA ALA A 726 -39.51 -17.80 -37.80
C ALA A 726 -41.00 -17.59 -38.11
N TYR A 727 -41.70 -16.94 -37.19
CA TYR A 727 -43.13 -16.63 -37.27
C TYR A 727 -43.42 -15.11 -37.17
N SER A 728 -42.39 -14.27 -37.04
CA SER A 728 -42.54 -12.81 -37.02
C SER A 728 -42.97 -12.28 -38.40
N PRO A 729 -43.90 -11.32 -38.48
CA PRO A 729 -44.21 -10.60 -39.71
C PRO A 729 -43.22 -9.45 -40.00
N ASN A 730 -42.30 -9.17 -39.07
CA ASN A 730 -41.28 -8.11 -39.19
C ASN A 730 -39.98 -8.67 -39.82
N PRO A 731 -39.02 -7.82 -40.23
CA PRO A 731 -37.80 -8.27 -40.89
C PRO A 731 -37.00 -9.30 -40.09
N VAL A 732 -36.78 -10.47 -40.68
CA VAL A 732 -35.89 -11.53 -40.18
C VAL A 732 -34.86 -11.84 -41.27
N LEU A 733 -33.63 -11.36 -41.09
CA LEU A 733 -32.55 -11.50 -42.09
C LEU A 733 -31.59 -12.62 -41.68
N ILE A 734 -31.53 -13.70 -42.46
CA ILE A 734 -30.64 -14.84 -42.19
C ILE A 734 -29.70 -15.02 -43.38
N ASP A 735 -28.39 -14.95 -43.14
CA ASP A 735 -27.38 -15.21 -44.16
C ASP A 735 -26.12 -15.82 -43.53
N HIS A 736 -25.83 -17.07 -43.89
CA HIS A 736 -24.72 -17.86 -43.38
C HIS A 736 -23.37 -17.55 -44.04
N THR A 737 -23.32 -16.66 -45.04
CA THR A 737 -22.07 -16.24 -45.69
C THR A 737 -21.13 -15.69 -44.61
N PRO A 738 -19.88 -16.19 -44.48
CA PRO A 738 -18.99 -15.82 -43.39
C PRO A 738 -18.83 -14.31 -43.22
N VAL A 739 -18.86 -13.85 -41.97
CA VAL A 739 -18.54 -12.46 -41.59
C VAL A 739 -17.18 -12.49 -40.94
N SER A 740 -16.17 -11.89 -41.58
CA SER A 740 -14.86 -11.72 -40.96
C SER A 740 -14.97 -10.70 -39.82
N VAL A 741 -14.47 -11.04 -38.64
CA VAL A 741 -14.39 -10.15 -37.47
C VAL A 741 -13.02 -10.30 -36.84
N ALA A 742 -12.49 -9.24 -36.24
CA ALA A 742 -11.32 -9.33 -35.38
C ALA A 742 -11.64 -10.21 -34.16
N SER A 743 -10.68 -11.04 -33.74
CA SER A 743 -10.81 -11.80 -32.50
C SER A 743 -10.73 -10.87 -31.29
N LEU A 744 -11.60 -11.07 -30.30
CA LEU A 744 -11.47 -10.42 -28.99
C LEU A 744 -10.09 -10.78 -28.40
N PRO A 745 -9.21 -9.80 -28.12
CA PRO A 745 -7.87 -10.08 -27.61
C PRO A 745 -7.91 -10.89 -26.31
N ALA A 746 -6.88 -11.71 -26.12
CA ALA A 746 -6.65 -12.37 -24.83
C ALA A 746 -6.44 -11.30 -23.75
N TYR A 747 -7.22 -11.37 -22.68
CA TYR A 747 -7.03 -10.56 -21.48
C TYR A 747 -7.29 -11.45 -20.27
N GLU A 748 -6.29 -11.55 -19.40
CA GLU A 748 -6.36 -12.25 -18.14
C GLU A 748 -5.91 -11.27 -17.06
N PHE A 749 -6.77 -10.98 -16.08
CA PHE A 749 -6.41 -10.15 -14.96
C PHE A 749 -5.29 -10.83 -14.19
N ARG A 750 -4.21 -10.08 -14.01
CA ARG A 750 -3.08 -10.47 -13.20
C ARG A 750 -2.88 -9.35 -12.20
N LYS A 751 -3.55 -9.42 -11.04
CA LYS A 751 -2.99 -8.76 -9.85
C LYS A 751 -1.54 -9.28 -9.73
N PRO A 752 -0.52 -8.41 -9.62
CA PRO A 752 0.85 -8.87 -9.57
C PRO A 752 1.03 -9.85 -8.40
N THR A 753 1.69 -10.98 -8.67
CA THR A 753 1.99 -12.00 -7.65
C THR A 753 3.20 -11.63 -6.80
N ARG A 754 3.95 -10.58 -7.19
CA ARG A 754 4.97 -9.97 -6.35
C ARG A 754 4.29 -8.97 -5.39
N PRO A 755 4.67 -8.93 -4.11
CA PRO A 755 4.31 -7.81 -3.26
C PRO A 755 4.98 -6.53 -3.75
N PHE A 756 4.36 -5.39 -3.47
CA PHE A 756 4.98 -4.07 -3.63
C PHE A 756 5.28 -3.52 -2.25
N THR A 757 6.49 -3.78 -1.79
CA THR A 757 6.98 -3.44 -0.46
C THR A 757 8.33 -2.72 -0.59
N PRO A 758 8.76 -2.00 0.45
CA PRO A 758 10.15 -1.56 0.55
C PRO A 758 11.11 -2.76 0.63
N ALA A 759 12.40 -2.48 0.44
CA ALA A 759 13.47 -3.48 0.48
C ALA A 759 13.75 -4.01 1.90
N LYS A 760 13.27 -3.30 2.92
CA LYS A 760 13.32 -3.65 4.33
C LYS A 760 12.02 -3.24 5.02
N ASP A 761 11.78 -3.84 6.18
CA ASP A 761 10.60 -3.64 7.04
C ASP A 761 10.87 -2.71 8.25
N ASP A 762 12.08 -2.17 8.39
CA ASP A 762 12.40 -1.12 9.36
C ASP A 762 11.44 0.08 9.24
N MET A 763 10.90 0.55 10.37
CA MET A 763 9.92 1.64 10.42
C MET A 763 10.52 2.99 10.86
N PHE A 764 10.23 4.02 10.08
CA PHE A 764 10.64 5.41 10.30
C PHE A 764 9.38 6.26 10.47
N ILE A 765 8.94 6.44 11.72
CA ILE A 765 7.67 7.12 12.04
C ILE A 765 7.90 8.62 12.10
N VAL A 766 7.36 9.38 11.16
CA VAL A 766 7.71 10.82 10.98
C VAL A 766 7.35 11.70 12.17
N THR A 767 6.35 11.31 12.98
CA THR A 767 5.96 12.07 14.19
C THR A 767 6.75 11.69 15.44
N ALA A 768 7.59 10.65 15.39
CA ALA A 768 8.40 10.18 16.50
C ALA A 768 9.81 10.80 16.45
N PRO A 769 10.58 10.79 17.55
CA PRO A 769 12.00 11.12 17.52
C PRO A 769 12.78 10.19 16.58
N PRO A 770 13.75 10.69 15.80
CA PRO A 770 14.29 12.06 15.83
C PRO A 770 13.49 13.10 15.02
N TYR A 771 12.60 12.68 14.13
CA TYR A 771 11.95 13.54 13.13
C TYR A 771 10.96 14.55 13.73
N ASN A 772 10.11 14.11 14.66
CA ASN A 772 9.15 14.96 15.38
C ASN A 772 8.29 15.86 14.47
N ALA A 773 7.89 15.38 13.29
CA ALA A 773 7.06 16.13 12.35
C ALA A 773 5.71 16.52 12.99
N ALA A 774 5.44 17.82 13.04
CA ALA A 774 4.16 18.36 13.49
C ALA A 774 3.02 17.99 12.55
N LYS A 775 1.87 17.60 13.13
CA LYS A 775 0.67 17.18 12.39
C LYS A 775 -0.51 18.16 12.53
N ASP A 776 -0.18 19.45 12.61
CA ASP A 776 -1.10 20.57 12.90
C ASP A 776 -1.61 21.34 11.67
N GLY A 777 -1.16 20.98 10.46
CA GLY A 777 -1.51 21.64 9.20
C GLY A 777 -0.89 23.03 8.97
N THR A 778 -0.06 23.52 9.90
CA THR A 778 0.46 24.90 9.90
C THR A 778 1.99 24.98 9.93
N THR A 779 2.68 24.08 10.63
CA THR A 779 4.14 23.97 10.62
C THR A 779 4.61 23.24 9.37
N ASP A 780 5.50 23.85 8.58
CA ASP A 780 6.17 23.16 7.47
C ASP A 780 7.06 22.04 8.00
N VAL A 781 6.78 20.82 7.57
CA VAL A 781 7.48 19.59 7.98
C VAL A 781 8.27 18.94 6.83
N THR A 782 8.50 19.68 5.74
CA THR A 782 9.23 19.16 4.57
C THR A 782 10.58 18.55 4.95
N ALA A 783 11.35 19.23 5.81
CA ALA A 783 12.66 18.74 6.25
C ALA A 783 12.55 17.44 7.05
N GLN A 784 11.66 17.39 8.04
CA GLN A 784 11.46 16.24 8.92
C GLN A 784 10.98 14.98 8.16
N LEU A 785 10.13 15.16 7.14
CA LEU A 785 9.71 14.06 6.26
C LEU A 785 10.82 13.63 5.31
N GLN A 786 11.66 14.55 4.82
CA GLN A 786 12.81 14.20 3.99
C GLN A 786 13.92 13.51 4.80
N ASP A 787 14.22 13.96 6.02
CA ASP A 787 15.19 13.33 6.92
C ASP A 787 14.82 11.85 7.17
N ALA A 788 13.52 11.56 7.38
CA ALA A 788 13.03 10.18 7.52
C ALA A 788 13.18 9.34 6.23
N LEU A 789 12.96 9.95 5.06
CA LEU A 789 13.18 9.31 3.76
C LEU A 789 14.66 9.05 3.48
N ASP A 790 15.53 9.98 3.84
CA ASP A 790 16.97 9.89 3.65
C ASP A 790 17.59 8.86 4.63
N ASP A 791 17.15 8.80 5.88
CA ASP A 791 17.56 7.77 6.85
C ASP A 791 17.10 6.36 6.41
N ALA A 792 15.86 6.22 5.94
CA ALA A 792 15.37 4.97 5.34
C ALA A 792 16.18 4.58 4.09
N GLY A 793 16.55 5.56 3.26
CA GLY A 793 17.44 5.37 2.12
C GLY A 793 18.85 4.93 2.53
N ALA A 794 19.43 5.55 3.56
CA ALA A 794 20.74 5.21 4.12
C ALA A 794 20.75 3.82 4.79
N ASN A 795 19.63 3.38 5.34
CA ASN A 795 19.42 2.01 5.80
C ASN A 795 19.33 0.98 4.64
N GLY A 796 19.24 1.43 3.39
CA GLY A 796 19.05 0.59 2.20
C GLY A 796 17.60 0.17 1.96
N GLY A 797 16.65 0.86 2.59
CA GLY A 797 15.22 0.61 2.52
C GLY A 797 14.51 0.75 3.87
N GLY A 798 13.18 0.86 3.82
CA GLY A 798 12.32 0.95 5.01
C GLY A 798 10.94 1.51 4.70
N ILE A 799 10.06 1.51 5.71
CA ILE A 799 8.75 2.17 5.67
C ILE A 799 8.87 3.53 6.35
N VAL A 800 8.76 4.62 5.60
CA VAL A 800 8.53 5.94 6.18
C VAL A 800 7.04 6.11 6.42
N PHE A 801 6.64 5.99 7.69
CA PHE A 801 5.24 5.95 8.07
C PHE A 801 4.75 7.33 8.52
N VAL A 802 3.63 7.75 7.93
CA VAL A 802 2.93 9.01 8.17
C VAL A 802 1.61 8.73 8.90
N PRO A 803 1.54 8.86 10.24
CA PRO A 803 0.30 8.68 11.00
C PRO A 803 -0.82 9.64 10.58
N GLY A 804 -2.05 9.36 11.02
CA GLY A 804 -3.20 10.23 10.77
C GLY A 804 -3.01 11.65 11.33
N GLY A 805 -3.23 12.66 10.48
CA GLY A 805 -2.97 14.06 10.79
C GLY A 805 -2.77 14.92 9.54
N ASP A 806 -2.59 16.22 9.76
CA ASP A 806 -2.43 17.24 8.71
C ASP A 806 -0.99 17.76 8.69
N TYR A 807 -0.29 17.54 7.58
CA TYR A 807 1.13 17.89 7.43
C TYR A 807 1.26 18.96 6.36
N ARG A 808 1.83 20.13 6.68
CA ARG A 808 2.12 21.18 5.69
C ARG A 808 3.49 20.92 5.06
N LEU A 809 3.58 21.03 3.73
CA LEU A 809 4.84 20.93 3.00
C LEU A 809 4.99 22.07 2.00
N GLU A 810 6.10 22.80 2.07
CA GLU A 810 6.46 23.87 1.13
C GLU A 810 7.47 23.43 0.06
N GLY A 811 8.19 22.33 0.26
CA GLY A 811 9.16 21.80 -0.70
C GLY A 811 8.80 20.44 -1.31
N THR A 812 9.78 19.82 -1.97
CA THR A 812 9.70 18.51 -2.63
C THR A 812 10.14 17.39 -1.69
N LEU A 813 9.50 16.23 -1.81
CA LEU A 813 9.96 14.95 -1.22
C LEU A 813 10.60 14.05 -2.29
N ILE A 814 11.70 13.41 -1.94
CA ILE A 814 12.37 12.37 -2.74
C ILE A 814 12.26 11.06 -1.98
N VAL A 815 11.65 10.04 -2.60
CA VAL A 815 11.52 8.68 -2.05
C VAL A 815 12.65 7.81 -2.62
N PRO A 816 13.67 7.42 -1.82
CA PRO A 816 14.82 6.68 -2.32
C PRO A 816 14.49 5.23 -2.71
N THR A 817 15.35 4.61 -3.52
CA THR A 817 15.24 3.20 -3.91
C THR A 817 15.12 2.29 -2.68
N GLY A 818 14.12 1.40 -2.69
CA GLY A 818 13.86 0.48 -1.58
C GLY A 818 13.03 1.07 -0.43
N VAL A 819 12.55 2.31 -0.52
CA VAL A 819 11.73 2.97 0.51
C VAL A 819 10.25 3.03 0.08
N GLU A 820 9.33 2.88 1.05
CA GLU A 820 7.89 3.15 0.90
C GLU A 820 7.51 4.36 1.76
N LEU A 821 6.96 5.42 1.16
CA LEU A 821 6.27 6.49 1.92
C LEU A 821 4.81 6.07 2.12
N ARG A 822 4.45 5.71 3.35
CA ARG A 822 3.20 5.03 3.70
C ARG A 822 2.32 5.85 4.64
N GLY A 823 1.06 6.05 4.29
CA GLY A 823 0.02 6.57 5.19
C GLY A 823 -0.87 5.48 5.79
N ILE A 824 -1.93 5.87 6.49
CA ILE A 824 -2.78 4.98 7.30
C ILE A 824 -3.74 4.07 6.50
N TYR A 825 -3.87 4.23 5.18
CA TYR A 825 -4.87 3.47 4.39
C TYR A 825 -4.29 2.20 3.76
N ASP A 826 -4.76 1.05 4.24
CA ASP A 826 -4.50 -0.27 3.66
C ASP A 826 -5.34 -0.58 2.42
N LEU A 827 -6.38 0.21 2.13
CA LEU A 827 -7.38 0.02 1.08
C LEU A 827 -7.74 1.36 0.38
N PRO A 828 -8.37 1.35 -0.81
CA PRO A 828 -8.79 2.57 -1.52
C PRO A 828 -9.67 3.49 -0.67
N HIS A 829 -9.45 4.80 -0.74
CA HIS A 829 -10.13 5.79 0.10
C HIS A 829 -10.43 7.10 -0.64
N SER A 830 -11.22 7.97 0.01
CA SER A 830 -11.66 9.27 -0.51
C SER A 830 -10.86 10.42 0.13
N PRO A 831 -10.62 11.57 -0.55
CA PRO A 831 -10.09 12.75 0.12
C PRO A 831 -10.97 13.21 1.30
N SER A 832 -12.27 12.90 1.26
CA SER A 832 -13.21 13.23 2.33
C SER A 832 -12.92 12.55 3.68
N SER A 833 -12.21 11.41 3.70
CA SER A 833 -11.86 10.71 4.95
C SER A 833 -10.56 11.22 5.60
N ARG A 834 -9.83 12.14 4.95
CA ARG A 834 -8.55 12.72 5.40
C ARG A 834 -7.47 11.67 5.69
N GLY A 835 -7.35 11.18 6.92
CA GLY A 835 -6.30 10.26 7.37
C GLY A 835 -4.93 10.94 7.40
N SER A 836 -3.95 10.39 6.68
CA SER A 836 -2.62 10.99 6.50
C SER A 836 -2.66 12.03 5.37
N VAL A 837 -2.79 13.32 5.70
CA VAL A 837 -2.97 14.41 4.73
C VAL A 837 -1.68 15.19 4.50
N LEU A 838 -1.13 15.11 3.29
CA LEU A 838 -0.02 15.94 2.83
C LEU A 838 -0.56 17.20 2.13
N ASN A 839 -0.54 18.33 2.82
CA ASN A 839 -0.98 19.64 2.35
C ASN A 839 0.20 20.38 1.67
N THR A 840 0.31 20.27 0.36
CA THR A 840 1.41 20.87 -0.42
C THR A 840 1.13 22.29 -0.89
N TYR A 841 2.15 23.15 -0.81
CA TYR A 841 2.17 24.52 -1.34
C TYR A 841 3.24 24.71 -2.43
N HIS A 842 4.03 23.66 -2.70
CA HIS A 842 5.19 23.69 -3.60
C HIS A 842 4.84 23.98 -5.07
N GLY A 843 5.71 24.68 -5.79
CA GLY A 843 5.64 24.80 -7.25
C GLY A 843 4.55 25.71 -7.83
N LYS A 844 3.95 26.61 -7.05
CA LYS A 844 2.92 27.55 -7.54
C LYS A 844 3.44 28.37 -8.74
N ASN A 845 2.63 28.45 -9.81
CA ASN A 845 2.97 29.07 -11.10
C ASN A 845 4.12 28.40 -11.89
N GLN A 846 4.52 27.17 -11.54
CA GLN A 846 5.64 26.46 -12.18
C GLN A 846 5.18 25.15 -12.85
N PRO A 847 4.36 25.17 -13.92
CA PRO A 847 3.79 23.96 -14.53
C PRO A 847 4.81 22.97 -15.10
N ASN A 848 6.06 23.41 -15.31
CA ASN A 848 7.18 22.59 -15.77
C ASN A 848 8.29 22.44 -14.70
N GLY A 849 8.01 22.82 -13.44
CA GLY A 849 8.97 22.79 -12.33
C GLY A 849 9.22 21.39 -11.75
N THR A 850 9.99 21.34 -10.67
CA THR A 850 10.24 20.11 -9.90
C THR A 850 8.92 19.58 -9.32
N PRO A 851 8.62 18.28 -9.44
CA PRO A 851 7.43 17.66 -8.84
C PRO A 851 7.38 17.81 -7.31
N PHE A 852 6.19 17.63 -6.73
CA PHE A 852 6.07 17.59 -5.27
C PHE A 852 6.65 16.29 -4.68
N ILE A 853 6.35 15.13 -5.25
CA ILE A 853 6.94 13.84 -4.88
C ILE A 853 7.71 13.24 -6.07
N GLN A 854 8.94 12.81 -5.82
CA GLN A 854 9.79 12.13 -6.79
C GLN A 854 10.12 10.71 -6.29
N ILE A 855 9.81 9.69 -7.09
CA ILE A 855 9.94 8.28 -6.69
C ILE A 855 11.08 7.62 -7.47
N HIS A 856 12.14 7.20 -6.78
CA HIS A 856 13.25 6.48 -7.40
C HIS A 856 12.88 5.05 -7.80
N SER A 857 13.70 4.41 -8.64
CA SER A 857 13.45 3.02 -9.07
C SER A 857 13.33 2.06 -7.89
N GLY A 858 12.34 1.16 -7.92
CA GLY A 858 12.09 0.21 -6.83
C GLY A 858 11.62 0.84 -5.52
N ALA A 859 11.08 2.06 -5.56
CA ALA A 859 10.47 2.76 -4.44
C ALA A 859 8.97 2.99 -4.71
N GLY A 860 8.22 3.43 -3.69
CA GLY A 860 6.82 3.73 -3.91
C GLY A 860 6.13 4.51 -2.80
N ILE A 861 4.86 4.82 -3.04
CA ILE A 861 3.99 5.53 -2.11
C ILE A 861 2.67 4.79 -1.94
N ARG A 862 2.14 4.75 -0.71
CA ARG A 862 0.92 4.00 -0.37
C ARG A 862 0.02 4.74 0.62
N GLY A 863 -1.29 4.76 0.38
CA GLY A 863 -2.28 5.02 1.43
C GLY A 863 -2.27 6.45 1.98
N LEU A 864 -2.01 7.44 1.12
CA LEU A 864 -1.90 8.87 1.46
C LEU A 864 -3.02 9.68 0.84
N THR A 865 -3.40 10.78 1.49
CA THR A 865 -4.21 11.84 0.91
C THR A 865 -3.32 13.04 0.60
N ILE A 866 -3.31 13.53 -0.64
CA ILE A 866 -2.49 14.69 -1.05
C ILE A 866 -3.40 15.85 -1.46
N HIS A 867 -3.34 16.94 -0.70
CA HIS A 867 -4.10 18.16 -0.93
C HIS A 867 -3.18 19.25 -1.48
N ASN A 868 -3.50 19.79 -2.67
CA ASN A 868 -2.79 20.96 -3.21
C ASN A 868 -3.32 22.25 -2.54
N ALA A 869 -2.91 22.47 -1.29
CA ALA A 869 -3.41 23.52 -0.42
C ALA A 869 -3.09 24.95 -0.92
N GLY A 870 -2.09 25.12 -1.79
CA GLY A 870 -1.80 26.38 -2.46
C GLY A 870 -2.77 26.75 -3.61
N GLN A 871 -3.60 25.79 -4.06
CA GLN A 871 -4.56 25.95 -5.14
C GLN A 871 -5.85 26.62 -4.63
N ILE A 872 -5.83 27.95 -4.61
CA ILE A 872 -6.97 28.79 -4.24
C ILE A 872 -7.66 29.29 -5.51
N TYR A 873 -8.98 29.15 -5.58
CA TYR A 873 -9.78 29.62 -6.70
C TYR A 873 -9.85 31.16 -6.75
N ASP A 874 -9.51 31.75 -7.89
CA ASP A 874 -9.57 33.19 -8.16
C ASP A 874 -10.57 33.50 -9.30
N PRO A 875 -11.80 33.96 -9.02
CA PRO A 875 -12.79 34.24 -10.06
C PRO A 875 -12.40 35.38 -11.03
N SER A 876 -11.26 36.06 -10.84
CA SER A 876 -10.74 37.04 -11.78
C SER A 876 -9.79 36.46 -12.85
N ASP A 877 -9.27 35.23 -12.69
CA ASP A 877 -8.46 34.56 -13.72
C ASP A 877 -9.35 33.93 -14.81
N THR A 878 -9.48 34.64 -15.93
CA THR A 878 -10.20 34.18 -17.12
C THR A 878 -9.33 33.34 -18.09
N VAL A 879 -8.04 33.16 -17.81
CA VAL A 879 -7.11 32.36 -18.63
C VAL A 879 -7.14 30.90 -18.18
N ASN A 880 -7.14 30.65 -16.87
CA ASN A 880 -7.18 29.31 -16.29
C ASN A 880 -8.45 29.06 -15.46
N TYR A 881 -9.53 29.82 -15.70
CA TYR A 881 -10.84 29.64 -15.07
C TYR A 881 -10.74 29.55 -13.53
N GLY A 882 -9.95 30.46 -12.96
CA GLY A 882 -9.67 30.57 -11.54
C GLY A 882 -8.65 29.60 -10.94
N MET A 883 -8.02 28.71 -11.71
CA MET A 883 -7.07 27.73 -11.17
C MET A 883 -5.61 28.05 -11.52
N THR A 884 -4.72 28.05 -10.52
CA THR A 884 -3.29 28.29 -10.74
C THR A 884 -2.57 27.07 -11.34
N PRO A 885 -1.64 27.24 -12.30
CA PRO A 885 -0.78 26.15 -12.79
C PRO A 885 0.27 25.66 -11.77
N TYR A 886 0.46 24.34 -11.69
CA TYR A 886 1.42 23.64 -10.82
C TYR A 886 2.20 22.54 -11.57
N PRO A 887 3.39 22.11 -11.12
CA PRO A 887 4.09 20.96 -11.67
C PRO A 887 3.29 19.67 -11.45
N PHE A 888 3.82 18.53 -11.91
CA PHE A 888 3.27 17.23 -11.53
C PHE A 888 3.35 17.02 -10.01
N MET A 889 2.26 16.52 -9.42
CA MET A 889 2.22 16.18 -8.00
C MET A 889 3.16 15.00 -7.69
N ILE A 890 3.18 13.98 -8.54
CA ILE A 890 4.03 12.79 -8.41
C ILE A 890 4.76 12.52 -9.73
N ARG A 891 6.04 12.15 -9.67
CA ARG A 891 6.83 11.68 -10.82
C ARG A 891 7.63 10.42 -10.48
N GLY A 892 7.56 9.42 -11.35
CA GLY A 892 8.49 8.29 -11.35
C GLY A 892 9.81 8.67 -12.02
N LEU A 893 10.93 8.23 -11.44
CA LEU A 893 12.29 8.48 -11.94
C LEU A 893 13.00 7.21 -12.46
N GLY A 894 12.30 6.07 -12.52
CA GLY A 894 12.86 4.82 -13.01
C GLY A 894 11.90 3.63 -12.93
N ALA A 895 12.45 2.43 -13.13
CA ALA A 895 11.67 1.19 -13.16
C ALA A 895 11.14 0.74 -11.78
N ASP A 896 10.11 -0.10 -11.77
CA ASP A 896 9.51 -0.73 -10.59
C ASP A 896 8.94 0.25 -9.54
N VAL A 897 8.64 1.49 -9.95
CA VAL A 897 7.92 2.46 -9.11
C VAL A 897 6.47 2.02 -8.86
N TYR A 898 5.95 2.26 -7.65
CA TYR A 898 4.55 1.96 -7.33
C TYR A 898 3.82 3.10 -6.60
N VAL A 899 2.53 3.23 -6.92
CA VAL A 899 1.63 4.28 -6.43
C VAL A 899 0.28 3.62 -6.11
N ILE A 900 0.00 3.39 -4.83
CA ILE A 900 -1.10 2.51 -4.39
C ILE A 900 -2.02 3.27 -3.42
N HIS A 901 -3.33 3.25 -3.65
CA HIS A 901 -4.33 3.85 -2.75
C HIS A 901 -4.01 5.31 -2.41
N ILE A 902 -3.84 6.14 -3.44
CA ILE A 902 -3.57 7.58 -3.27
C ILE A 902 -4.83 8.37 -3.61
N ALA A 903 -5.34 9.12 -2.65
CA ALA A 903 -6.39 10.09 -2.86
C ALA A 903 -5.78 11.48 -3.05
N SER A 904 -6.30 12.26 -4.01
CA SER A 904 -5.80 13.60 -4.28
C SER A 904 -6.92 14.59 -4.58
N THR A 905 -6.70 15.86 -4.20
CA THR A 905 -7.60 16.97 -4.56
C THR A 905 -6.85 17.95 -5.45
N ILE A 906 -7.44 18.31 -6.59
CA ILE A 906 -7.00 19.41 -7.47
C ILE A 906 -5.49 19.56 -7.78
N PRO A 907 -4.74 18.48 -8.08
CA PRO A 907 -3.51 18.63 -8.84
C PRO A 907 -3.78 19.42 -10.14
N TRP A 908 -2.85 20.28 -10.56
CA TRP A 908 -2.85 20.75 -11.95
C TRP A 908 -2.45 19.59 -12.88
N GLN A 909 -1.42 18.84 -12.47
CA GLN A 909 -0.96 17.63 -13.12
C GLN A 909 -0.70 16.57 -12.03
N LEU A 910 -1.23 15.35 -12.16
CA LEU A 910 -1.23 14.36 -11.08
C LEU A 910 0.01 13.45 -11.11
N LEU A 911 0.14 12.59 -12.13
CA LEU A 911 1.18 11.55 -12.16
C LEU A 911 1.92 11.51 -13.50
N ASP A 912 3.25 11.62 -13.43
CA ASP A 912 4.17 11.53 -14.57
C ASP A 912 5.01 10.25 -14.54
N LEU A 913 4.79 9.40 -15.54
CA LEU A 913 5.52 8.17 -15.85
C LEU A 913 5.99 8.19 -17.31
N ALA A 914 6.28 9.39 -17.85
CA ALA A 914 6.69 9.60 -19.23
C ALA A 914 7.98 10.42 -19.37
N THR A 915 8.22 11.40 -18.48
CA THR A 915 9.47 12.18 -18.47
C THR A 915 10.70 11.30 -18.23
N TYR A 916 10.54 10.21 -17.47
CA TYR A 916 11.53 9.14 -17.30
C TYR A 916 10.91 7.80 -17.68
N ARG A 917 11.73 6.90 -18.21
CA ARG A 917 11.32 5.52 -18.51
C ARG A 917 11.05 4.75 -17.21
N CYS A 918 9.78 4.40 -17.00
CA CYS A 918 9.26 3.75 -15.80
C CYS A 918 8.79 2.31 -16.11
N ASP A 919 9.72 1.42 -16.47
CA ASP A 919 9.40 0.01 -16.74
C ASP A 919 8.75 -0.67 -15.53
N ARG A 920 7.74 -1.52 -15.75
CA ARG A 920 7.03 -2.30 -14.72
C ARG A 920 6.41 -1.47 -13.60
N HIS A 921 6.12 -0.19 -13.85
CA HIS A 921 5.41 0.65 -12.88
C HIS A 921 4.05 0.04 -12.51
N TYR A 922 3.61 0.27 -11.27
CA TYR A 922 2.32 -0.22 -10.77
C TYR A 922 1.53 0.91 -10.12
N VAL A 923 0.40 1.25 -10.73
CA VAL A 923 -0.55 2.21 -10.19
C VAL A 923 -1.86 1.47 -9.91
N ASP A 924 -2.35 1.49 -8.67
CA ASP A 924 -3.62 0.86 -8.28
C ASP A 924 -4.45 1.80 -7.40
N SER A 925 -5.69 2.04 -7.84
CA SER A 925 -6.71 2.80 -7.10
C SER A 925 -6.25 4.21 -6.68
N VAL A 926 -5.75 4.97 -7.65
CA VAL A 926 -5.52 6.42 -7.50
C VAL A 926 -6.82 7.18 -7.77
N LEU A 927 -7.30 7.92 -6.78
CA LEU A 927 -8.49 8.77 -6.85
C LEU A 927 -8.08 10.24 -6.92
N GLY A 928 -8.66 11.02 -7.83
CA GLY A 928 -8.36 12.45 -7.90
C GLY A 928 -9.09 13.19 -9.02
N THR A 929 -8.60 14.37 -9.38
CA THR A 929 -8.93 15.07 -10.65
C THR A 929 -7.82 16.06 -10.95
N ALA A 930 -7.27 15.98 -12.16
CA ALA A 930 -6.22 16.88 -12.61
C ALA A 930 -6.75 17.89 -13.61
N MET A 931 -6.47 19.17 -13.39
CA MET A 931 -6.97 20.27 -14.24
C MET A 931 -6.33 20.31 -15.64
N LYS A 932 -5.20 19.62 -15.84
CA LYS A 932 -4.50 19.56 -17.13
C LYS A 932 -4.05 18.16 -17.53
N THR A 933 -3.34 17.44 -16.66
CA THR A 933 -2.84 16.08 -17.00
C THR A 933 -3.07 15.14 -15.83
N GLY A 934 -3.89 14.09 -16.01
CA GLY A 934 -4.11 13.09 -14.96
C GLY A 934 -2.91 12.17 -14.82
N ILE A 935 -2.97 11.01 -15.46
CA ILE A 935 -1.89 10.03 -15.51
C ILE A 935 -1.28 10.07 -16.91
N HIS A 936 0.00 10.45 -17.00
CA HIS A 936 0.78 10.43 -18.23
C HIS A 936 1.75 9.25 -18.21
N VAL A 937 1.64 8.32 -19.17
CA VAL A 937 2.52 7.15 -19.29
C VAL A 937 3.19 7.15 -20.66
N GLY A 938 4.52 7.01 -20.69
CA GLY A 938 5.30 7.19 -21.91
C GLY A 938 6.78 6.87 -21.72
N GLY A 939 7.65 7.64 -22.37
CA GLY A 939 9.11 7.58 -22.17
C GLY A 939 9.78 6.29 -22.66
N GLY A 940 9.09 5.48 -23.45
CA GLY A 940 9.55 4.15 -23.88
C GLY A 940 9.40 3.08 -22.78
N SER A 941 8.47 3.26 -21.84
CA SER A 941 8.24 2.35 -20.71
C SER A 941 7.64 1.02 -21.14
N VAL A 942 8.06 -0.06 -20.47
CA VAL A 942 7.67 -1.44 -20.80
C VAL A 942 6.97 -2.14 -19.63
N ASP A 943 5.93 -2.92 -19.90
CA ASP A 943 5.17 -3.77 -18.96
C ASP A 943 4.51 -3.05 -17.77
N GLY A 944 4.16 -1.77 -17.97
CA GLY A 944 3.50 -0.91 -17.00
C GLY A 944 2.02 -1.26 -16.75
N ARG A 945 1.49 -0.86 -15.58
CA ARG A 945 0.13 -1.18 -15.14
C ARG A 945 -0.53 0.01 -14.45
N VAL A 946 -1.74 0.36 -14.90
CA VAL A 946 -2.60 1.37 -14.27
C VAL A 946 -3.99 0.75 -14.07
N TYR A 947 -4.33 0.43 -12.83
CA TYR A 947 -5.53 -0.29 -12.43
C TYR A 947 -6.42 0.60 -11.54
N ASN A 948 -7.73 0.48 -11.69
CA ASN A 948 -8.75 0.99 -10.76
C ASN A 948 -8.69 2.49 -10.44
N CYS A 949 -7.99 3.28 -11.26
CA CYS A 949 -7.87 4.71 -11.04
C CYS A 949 -9.20 5.40 -11.36
N GLN A 950 -9.53 6.45 -10.61
CA GLN A 950 -10.80 7.17 -10.66
C GLN A 950 -10.52 8.67 -10.67
N LEU A 951 -10.61 9.29 -11.85
CA LEU A 951 -10.37 10.72 -12.04
C LEU A 951 -11.72 11.45 -12.07
N ASN A 952 -12.32 11.67 -10.89
CA ASN A 952 -13.66 12.24 -10.71
C ASN A 952 -13.63 13.60 -9.95
N PRO A 953 -14.20 14.70 -10.49
CA PRO A 953 -14.27 16.03 -9.87
C PRO A 953 -14.97 16.09 -8.51
N SER A 954 -15.67 15.01 -8.12
CA SER A 954 -16.09 14.77 -6.73
C SER A 954 -14.92 14.88 -5.73
N SER A 955 -13.68 14.61 -6.16
CA SER A 955 -12.44 14.81 -5.38
C SER A 955 -12.09 16.29 -5.12
N TYR A 956 -12.86 17.24 -5.68
CA TYR A 956 -12.81 18.67 -5.37
C TYR A 956 -14.14 19.18 -4.83
N VAL A 957 -15.19 19.15 -5.65
CA VAL A 957 -16.42 19.93 -5.41
C VAL A 957 -17.10 19.55 -4.11
N PHE A 958 -17.18 18.25 -3.83
CA PHE A 958 -17.82 17.73 -2.62
C PHE A 958 -16.91 17.78 -1.39
N GLN A 959 -15.68 18.27 -1.54
CA GLN A 959 -14.67 18.41 -0.48
C GLN A 959 -14.63 19.82 0.13
N ARG A 960 -15.50 20.75 -0.30
CA ARG A 960 -15.66 22.12 0.25
C ARG A 960 -16.02 22.21 1.74
N HIS A 961 -16.43 21.09 2.35
CA HIS A 961 -16.70 20.98 3.79
C HIS A 961 -15.53 20.33 4.55
N VAL A 962 -14.44 20.02 3.84
CA VAL A 962 -13.24 19.33 4.34
C VAL A 962 -12.00 20.23 4.18
N TYR A 963 -11.89 20.99 3.09
CA TYR A 963 -10.72 21.84 2.83
C TYR A 963 -11.11 23.30 2.57
N ASP A 964 -10.56 24.23 3.35
CA ASP A 964 -10.87 25.67 3.31
C ASP A 964 -10.46 26.37 2.00
N SER A 965 -9.54 25.77 1.24
CA SER A 965 -9.10 26.22 -0.09
C SER A 965 -10.18 26.06 -1.18
N ILE A 966 -11.23 25.30 -0.89
CA ILE A 966 -12.30 24.93 -1.83
C ILE A 966 -13.53 25.80 -1.53
N PRO A 967 -14.01 26.64 -2.47
CA PRO A 967 -15.05 27.62 -2.21
C PRO A 967 -16.40 26.97 -1.90
N THR A 968 -17.12 27.54 -0.94
CA THR A 968 -18.42 27.05 -0.46
C THR A 968 -19.54 27.07 -1.50
N SER A 969 -19.43 27.92 -2.53
CA SER A 969 -20.33 27.93 -3.70
C SER A 969 -20.23 26.65 -4.54
N GLY A 970 -19.12 25.91 -4.46
CA GLY A 970 -18.91 24.63 -5.16
C GLY A 970 -19.03 24.77 -6.68
N ASP A 971 -18.19 25.61 -7.27
CA ASP A 971 -18.19 25.96 -8.71
C ASP A 971 -17.80 24.77 -9.60
N LEU A 972 -18.75 23.85 -9.79
CA LEU A 972 -18.73 22.76 -10.76
C LEU A 972 -18.46 23.31 -12.16
N ASP A 973 -19.12 24.39 -12.53
CA ASP A 973 -19.08 24.97 -13.87
C ASP A 973 -17.66 25.44 -14.21
N GLY A 974 -16.97 26.14 -13.31
CA GLY A 974 -15.57 26.56 -13.51
C GLY A 974 -14.60 25.39 -13.71
N VAL A 975 -14.71 24.32 -12.91
CA VAL A 975 -13.85 23.13 -13.03
C VAL A 975 -14.17 22.33 -14.29
N TYR A 976 -15.45 22.14 -14.63
CA TYR A 976 -15.82 21.44 -15.86
C TYR A 976 -15.41 22.24 -17.10
N GLN A 977 -15.61 23.57 -17.13
CA GLN A 977 -15.13 24.42 -18.21
C GLN A 977 -13.62 24.26 -18.42
N LEU A 978 -12.83 24.37 -17.34
CA LEU A 978 -11.38 24.17 -17.40
C LEU A 978 -11.01 22.77 -17.93
N ALA A 979 -11.65 21.73 -17.40
CA ALA A 979 -11.40 20.36 -17.78
C ALA A 979 -11.74 20.11 -19.27
N TRP A 980 -12.95 20.50 -19.71
CA TRP A 980 -13.42 20.40 -21.09
C TRP A 980 -12.60 21.23 -22.09
N HIS A 981 -11.89 22.27 -21.64
CA HIS A 981 -11.03 23.09 -22.51
C HIS A 981 -9.61 22.56 -22.70
N GLN A 982 -9.02 21.85 -21.71
CA GLN A 982 -7.61 21.42 -21.83
C GLN A 982 -7.21 20.11 -21.13
N ALA A 983 -8.02 19.52 -20.25
CA ALA A 983 -7.56 18.39 -19.46
C ALA A 983 -7.46 17.11 -20.31
N VAL A 984 -6.36 16.37 -20.13
CA VAL A 984 -6.15 15.01 -20.66
C VAL A 984 -5.93 14.06 -19.47
N PRO A 985 -7.00 13.43 -18.94
CA PRO A 985 -6.91 12.64 -17.71
C PRO A 985 -6.14 11.32 -17.88
N TYR A 986 -6.30 10.62 -19.00
CA TYR A 986 -5.41 9.50 -19.37
C TYR A 986 -4.63 9.84 -20.64
N LYS A 987 -3.33 10.06 -20.51
CA LYS A 987 -2.45 10.39 -21.63
C LYS A 987 -1.43 9.27 -21.82
N ILE A 988 -1.44 8.61 -22.97
CA ILE A 988 -0.61 7.41 -23.21
C ILE A 988 0.23 7.60 -24.49
N GLY A 989 1.55 7.68 -24.31
CA GLY A 989 2.56 7.90 -25.34
C GLY A 989 3.37 6.64 -25.69
N ASP A 990 4.69 6.73 -25.68
CA ASP A 990 5.59 5.63 -26.09
C ASP A 990 5.66 4.56 -24.99
N VAL A 991 4.83 3.52 -25.12
CA VAL A 991 4.77 2.38 -24.19
C VAL A 991 4.60 1.04 -24.91
N THR A 992 5.13 -0.02 -24.31
CA THR A 992 4.94 -1.41 -24.77
C THR A 992 4.46 -2.29 -23.64
N GLY A 993 3.41 -3.09 -23.87
CA GLY A 993 2.88 -3.99 -22.84
C GLY A 993 2.10 -3.28 -21.72
N GLN A 994 1.63 -2.04 -21.96
CA GLN A 994 0.87 -1.29 -20.95
C GLN A 994 -0.47 -1.96 -20.67
N ILE A 995 -0.82 -2.17 -19.39
CA ILE A 995 -2.16 -2.63 -19.01
C ILE A 995 -2.94 -1.48 -18.40
N LEU A 996 -4.14 -1.25 -18.93
CA LEU A 996 -5.18 -0.42 -18.36
C LEU A 996 -6.33 -1.33 -17.87
N HIS A 997 -6.71 -1.24 -16.60
CA HIS A 997 -7.78 -2.05 -16.01
C HIS A 997 -8.76 -1.17 -15.23
N GLN A 998 -10.05 -1.21 -15.57
CA GLN A 998 -11.14 -0.65 -14.76
C GLN A 998 -10.92 0.83 -14.35
N ASN A 999 -10.28 1.58 -15.24
CA ASN A 999 -9.99 3.00 -15.06
C ASN A 999 -11.22 3.83 -15.41
N PHE A 1000 -11.43 4.93 -14.69
CA PHE A 1000 -12.57 5.83 -14.88
C PHE A 1000 -12.12 7.29 -14.84
N VAL A 1001 -12.72 8.11 -15.70
CA VAL A 1001 -12.61 9.58 -15.68
C VAL A 1001 -14.00 10.20 -15.81
N PHE A 1002 -14.23 11.32 -15.12
CA PHE A 1002 -15.37 12.20 -15.33
C PHE A 1002 -14.86 13.62 -15.64
N GLY A 1003 -15.11 14.13 -16.84
CA GLY A 1003 -14.72 15.47 -17.25
C GLY A 1003 -13.32 15.52 -17.87
N GLY A 1004 -13.19 16.23 -18.99
CA GLY A 1004 -11.92 16.42 -19.69
C GLY A 1004 -12.10 16.80 -21.16
N TYR A 1005 -11.05 17.37 -21.77
CA TYR A 1005 -11.03 17.70 -23.18
C TYR A 1005 -10.81 16.45 -24.03
N ILE A 1006 -9.82 15.63 -23.65
CA ILE A 1006 -9.64 14.27 -24.19
C ILE A 1006 -9.57 13.28 -23.02
N GLY A 1007 -10.61 12.47 -22.83
CA GLY A 1007 -10.70 11.54 -21.69
C GLY A 1007 -9.56 10.52 -21.66
N ALA A 1008 -9.33 9.86 -22.79
CA ALA A 1008 -8.15 9.04 -23.05
C ALA A 1008 -7.52 9.40 -24.40
N HIS A 1009 -6.25 9.81 -24.38
CA HIS A 1009 -5.48 10.22 -25.57
C HIS A 1009 -4.33 9.26 -25.85
N LEU A 1010 -4.42 8.55 -26.97
CA LEU A 1010 -3.38 7.65 -27.48
C LEU A 1010 -2.60 8.37 -28.59
N LEU A 1011 -1.35 8.72 -28.31
CA LEU A 1011 -0.59 9.69 -29.11
C LEU A 1011 0.81 9.21 -29.48
N SER A 1012 1.41 9.86 -30.48
CA SER A 1012 2.80 9.60 -30.87
C SER A 1012 3.77 10.37 -29.97
N GLU A 1013 4.62 9.64 -29.24
CA GLU A 1013 5.72 10.18 -28.45
C GLU A 1013 7.01 9.48 -28.91
N ASN A 1014 8.14 10.19 -29.00
CA ASN A 1014 9.39 9.64 -29.55
C ASN A 1014 9.27 8.98 -30.95
N GLY A 1015 8.23 9.32 -31.71
CA GLY A 1015 7.91 8.70 -33.01
C GLY A 1015 7.19 7.35 -32.93
N ARG A 1016 6.65 6.97 -31.77
CA ARG A 1016 5.96 5.70 -31.50
C ARG A 1016 4.62 5.93 -30.81
N GLY A 1017 3.63 5.11 -31.13
CA GLY A 1017 2.35 5.06 -30.42
C GLY A 1017 2.32 4.00 -29.33
N PRO A 1018 1.36 4.08 -28.39
CA PRO A 1018 1.21 3.14 -27.30
C PRO A 1018 0.84 1.73 -27.76
N SER A 1019 1.26 0.71 -27.02
CA SER A 1019 0.78 -0.65 -27.20
C SER A 1019 0.63 -1.42 -25.89
N GLY A 1020 -0.36 -2.32 -25.84
CA GLY A 1020 -0.79 -2.98 -24.62
C GLY A 1020 -2.22 -3.50 -24.66
N GLN A 1021 -2.90 -3.48 -23.52
CA GLN A 1021 -4.24 -4.06 -23.31
C GLN A 1021 -5.12 -3.11 -22.47
N CYS A 1022 -6.39 -2.97 -22.84
CA CYS A 1022 -7.34 -2.16 -22.08
C CYS A 1022 -8.66 -2.91 -21.83
N LEU A 1023 -9.11 -2.95 -20.57
CA LEU A 1023 -10.41 -3.49 -20.16
C LEU A 1023 -11.12 -2.52 -19.22
N GLY A 1024 -12.41 -2.26 -19.46
CA GLY A 1024 -13.28 -1.52 -18.54
C GLY A 1024 -12.92 -0.04 -18.40
N LEU A 1025 -12.46 0.61 -19.48
CA LEU A 1025 -12.19 2.05 -19.48
C LEU A 1025 -13.52 2.82 -19.58
N GLY A 1026 -13.90 3.47 -18.49
CA GLY A 1026 -15.03 4.39 -18.41
C GLY A 1026 -14.58 5.84 -18.59
N ILE A 1027 -15.28 6.57 -19.47
CA ILE A 1027 -15.00 7.98 -19.74
C ILE A 1027 -16.33 8.73 -19.72
N ASP A 1028 -16.61 9.46 -18.64
CA ASP A 1028 -17.82 10.24 -18.46
C ASP A 1028 -17.60 11.73 -18.79
N GLN A 1029 -18.60 12.34 -19.43
CA GLN A 1029 -18.66 13.76 -19.80
C GLN A 1029 -17.33 14.37 -20.31
N CYS A 1030 -16.64 13.72 -21.26
CA CYS A 1030 -15.50 14.36 -21.94
C CYS A 1030 -15.91 15.01 -23.26
N THR A 1031 -15.17 16.02 -23.73
CA THR A 1031 -15.40 16.65 -25.03
C THR A 1031 -15.14 15.64 -26.14
N THR A 1032 -13.88 15.24 -26.37
CA THR A 1032 -13.57 13.99 -27.05
C THR A 1032 -13.36 12.92 -25.99
N ALA A 1033 -14.13 11.84 -26.00
CA ALA A 1033 -13.91 10.79 -25.01
C ALA A 1033 -12.63 10.00 -25.29
N ILE A 1034 -12.52 9.37 -26.47
CA ILE A 1034 -11.30 8.68 -26.91
C ILE A 1034 -10.70 9.41 -28.12
N GLY A 1035 -9.44 9.87 -27.98
CA GLY A 1035 -8.63 10.40 -29.07
C GLY A 1035 -7.50 9.44 -29.46
N VAL A 1036 -7.39 9.07 -30.74
CA VAL A 1036 -6.39 8.11 -31.24
C VAL A 1036 -5.59 8.69 -32.42
N ASP A 1037 -4.43 9.28 -32.12
CA ASP A 1037 -3.51 9.81 -33.15
C ASP A 1037 -2.47 8.77 -33.57
N SER A 1038 -2.12 7.84 -32.69
CA SER A 1038 -1.11 6.80 -32.95
C SER A 1038 -1.37 5.54 -32.13
N ILE A 1039 -0.99 4.38 -32.69
CA ILE A 1039 -1.02 3.07 -32.02
C ILE A 1039 0.25 2.30 -32.42
N GLY A 1040 0.96 1.77 -31.44
CA GLY A 1040 2.16 0.98 -31.60
C GLY A 1040 1.90 -0.39 -32.25
N THR A 1041 2.97 -1.07 -32.69
CA THR A 1041 2.89 -2.27 -33.53
C THR A 1041 2.16 -3.46 -32.89
N HIS A 1042 2.06 -3.52 -31.56
CA HIS A 1042 1.36 -4.59 -30.85
C HIS A 1042 -0.13 -4.26 -30.56
N GLY A 1043 -0.61 -3.09 -30.98
CA GLY A 1043 -1.99 -2.64 -30.76
C GLY A 1043 -2.28 -2.17 -29.33
N LEU A 1044 -3.40 -1.47 -29.15
CA LEU A 1044 -4.02 -1.19 -27.85
C LEU A 1044 -5.53 -1.13 -28.09
N ASP A 1045 -6.14 -2.31 -28.09
CA ASP A 1045 -7.58 -2.46 -28.33
C ASP A 1045 -8.37 -2.29 -27.02
N MET A 1046 -9.58 -1.75 -27.12
CA MET A 1046 -10.47 -1.46 -25.98
C MET A 1046 -11.51 -2.56 -25.80
N ILE A 1047 -11.69 -3.05 -24.57
CA ILE A 1047 -12.72 -4.02 -24.21
C ILE A 1047 -13.65 -3.44 -23.15
N ASN A 1048 -14.97 -3.60 -23.30
CA ASN A 1048 -16.00 -3.19 -22.34
C ASN A 1048 -15.91 -1.69 -21.95
N SER A 1049 -15.75 -0.81 -22.94
CA SER A 1049 -15.68 0.63 -22.68
C SER A 1049 -17.08 1.23 -22.47
N GLN A 1050 -17.20 2.10 -21.47
CA GLN A 1050 -18.38 2.93 -21.27
C GLN A 1050 -17.98 4.39 -21.51
N ILE A 1051 -18.78 5.12 -22.28
CA ILE A 1051 -18.36 6.38 -22.88
C ILE A 1051 -19.51 7.38 -22.89
N VAL A 1052 -19.25 8.58 -22.37
CA VAL A 1052 -20.17 9.71 -22.44
C VAL A 1052 -19.45 10.96 -22.91
N THR A 1053 -20.15 11.70 -23.77
CA THR A 1053 -19.84 13.08 -24.10
C THR A 1053 -21.11 13.91 -23.91
N VAL A 1054 -20.96 15.15 -23.45
CA VAL A 1054 -22.07 16.08 -23.18
C VAL A 1054 -21.93 17.42 -23.90
N ASP A 1055 -20.83 17.62 -24.66
CA ASP A 1055 -20.70 18.77 -25.54
C ASP A 1055 -21.50 18.53 -26.82
N TYR A 1056 -22.74 19.03 -26.81
CA TYR A 1056 -23.66 18.96 -27.93
C TYR A 1056 -23.20 19.75 -29.19
N ARG A 1057 -22.13 20.55 -29.13
CA ARG A 1057 -21.59 21.30 -30.27
C ARG A 1057 -20.31 20.72 -30.83
N SER A 1058 -19.46 20.11 -29.99
CA SER A 1058 -18.16 19.63 -30.44
C SER A 1058 -17.80 18.21 -30.00
N GLY A 1059 -18.62 17.59 -29.15
CA GLY A 1059 -18.31 16.32 -28.50
C GLY A 1059 -18.25 15.11 -29.43
N ARG A 1060 -17.34 14.17 -29.16
CA ARG A 1060 -17.17 12.89 -29.89
C ARG A 1060 -16.99 11.72 -28.92
N TYR A 1061 -17.59 10.58 -29.23
CA TYR A 1061 -17.31 9.31 -28.54
C TYR A 1061 -15.93 8.76 -28.90
N LEU A 1062 -15.55 8.88 -30.18
CA LEU A 1062 -14.25 8.46 -30.70
C LEU A 1062 -13.81 9.42 -31.82
N GLU A 1063 -12.58 9.89 -31.75
CA GLU A 1063 -11.91 10.62 -32.84
C GLU A 1063 -10.54 10.02 -33.15
N THR A 1064 -10.24 9.75 -34.43
CA THR A 1064 -8.89 9.35 -34.87
C THR A 1064 -8.17 10.48 -35.61
N GLY A 1065 -6.85 10.55 -35.45
CA GLY A 1065 -5.99 11.44 -36.23
C GLY A 1065 -5.91 11.04 -37.70
N SER A 1066 -5.80 12.01 -38.62
CA SER A 1066 -5.69 11.75 -40.07
C SER A 1066 -4.40 11.03 -40.48
N SER A 1067 -3.38 11.04 -39.62
CA SER A 1067 -2.12 10.31 -39.78
C SER A 1067 -2.15 8.88 -39.26
N LEU A 1068 -3.23 8.42 -38.62
CA LEU A 1068 -3.33 7.06 -38.10
C LEU A 1068 -3.32 6.05 -39.26
N THR A 1069 -2.46 5.04 -39.18
CA THR A 1069 -2.36 3.94 -40.18
C THR A 1069 -2.52 2.56 -39.54
N SER A 1070 -2.07 2.41 -38.29
CA SER A 1070 -2.31 1.23 -37.45
C SER A 1070 -3.80 0.93 -37.27
N PRO A 1071 -4.17 -0.35 -37.07
CA PRO A 1071 -5.52 -0.71 -36.70
C PRO A 1071 -5.84 -0.32 -35.25
N PHE A 1072 -7.09 0.02 -34.99
CA PHE A 1072 -7.64 0.28 -33.66
C PHE A 1072 -9.01 -0.39 -33.52
N ARG A 1073 -9.28 -1.08 -32.41
CA ARG A 1073 -10.50 -1.87 -32.25
C ARG A 1073 -11.17 -1.63 -30.90
N MET A 1074 -12.49 -1.69 -30.91
CA MET A 1074 -13.33 -1.62 -29.71
C MET A 1074 -14.30 -2.80 -29.69
N PHE A 1075 -14.34 -3.51 -28.56
CA PHE A 1075 -15.12 -4.73 -28.38
C PHE A 1075 -16.07 -4.58 -27.19
N SER A 1076 -17.37 -4.54 -27.47
CA SER A 1076 -18.43 -4.14 -26.53
C SER A 1076 -18.19 -2.71 -26.02
N THR A 1077 -19.05 -1.79 -26.45
CA THR A 1077 -18.95 -0.39 -26.03
C THR A 1077 -20.32 0.19 -25.86
N CYS A 1078 -20.58 0.86 -24.74
CA CYS A 1078 -21.78 1.68 -24.55
C CYS A 1078 -21.40 3.16 -24.63
N CYS A 1079 -21.97 3.88 -25.58
CA CYS A 1079 -21.80 5.32 -25.79
C CYS A 1079 -23.13 6.04 -25.54
N TRP A 1080 -23.14 7.12 -24.74
CA TRP A 1080 -24.36 7.92 -24.57
C TRP A 1080 -24.15 9.40 -24.21
N GLY A 1081 -25.22 10.18 -24.19
CA GLY A 1081 -25.21 11.61 -23.88
C GLY A 1081 -25.58 12.48 -25.07
N GLY A 1082 -24.77 13.50 -25.39
CA GLY A 1082 -25.02 14.48 -26.45
C GLY A 1082 -23.75 14.82 -27.23
N SER A 1083 -23.81 14.66 -28.55
CA SER A 1083 -22.69 14.85 -29.49
C SER A 1083 -23.20 15.47 -30.79
N GLU A 1084 -22.46 16.42 -31.38
CA GLU A 1084 -22.74 16.87 -32.76
C GLU A 1084 -22.39 15.76 -33.77
N ARG A 1085 -21.27 15.06 -33.53
CA ARG A 1085 -20.67 14.06 -34.44
C ARG A 1085 -20.14 12.87 -33.64
N GLY A 1086 -20.91 11.79 -33.62
CA GLY A 1086 -20.69 10.68 -32.68
C GLY A 1086 -19.32 10.04 -32.80
N ILE A 1087 -19.02 9.42 -33.95
CA ILE A 1087 -17.79 8.67 -34.20
C ILE A 1087 -17.11 9.23 -35.45
N ARG A 1088 -15.90 9.77 -35.29
CA ARG A 1088 -15.15 10.46 -36.36
C ARG A 1088 -13.82 9.77 -36.64
N ILE A 1089 -13.74 9.07 -37.76
CA ILE A 1089 -12.53 8.37 -38.19
C ILE A 1089 -11.87 9.19 -39.30
N ASN A 1090 -10.86 10.00 -38.98
CA ASN A 1090 -10.15 10.80 -40.00
C ASN A 1090 -9.06 9.97 -40.73
N GLY A 1091 -8.52 8.95 -40.06
CA GLY A 1091 -7.54 8.00 -40.60
C GLY A 1091 -7.57 6.66 -39.86
N GLY A 1092 -6.90 5.66 -40.43
CA GLY A 1092 -6.67 4.35 -39.81
C GLY A 1092 -7.70 3.28 -40.16
N ASN A 1093 -7.44 2.06 -39.67
CA ASN A 1093 -8.30 0.89 -39.87
C ASN A 1093 -9.06 0.60 -38.56
N VAL A 1094 -10.29 1.09 -38.44
CA VAL A 1094 -11.09 1.01 -37.21
C VAL A 1094 -12.16 -0.07 -37.32
N GLU A 1095 -12.26 -0.91 -36.30
CA GLU A 1095 -13.34 -1.91 -36.18
C GLU A 1095 -14.05 -1.80 -34.82
N LEU A 1096 -15.38 -1.67 -34.89
CA LEU A 1096 -16.27 -1.51 -33.74
C LEU A 1096 -17.22 -2.72 -33.70
N GLN A 1097 -17.07 -3.57 -32.68
CA GLN A 1097 -17.93 -4.72 -32.44
C GLN A 1097 -18.84 -4.46 -31.25
N LEU A 1098 -20.16 -4.55 -31.46
CA LEU A 1098 -21.18 -4.20 -30.47
C LEU A 1098 -20.97 -2.80 -29.87
N CYS A 1099 -20.80 -1.79 -30.74
CA CYS A 1099 -20.77 -0.39 -30.30
C CYS A 1099 -22.19 0.17 -30.24
N GLN A 1100 -22.67 0.41 -29.04
CA GLN A 1100 -23.99 0.92 -28.74
C GLN A 1100 -23.96 2.44 -28.63
N VAL A 1101 -24.93 3.13 -29.22
CA VAL A 1101 -25.11 4.58 -29.08
C VAL A 1101 -26.55 4.92 -28.66
N GLU A 1102 -26.70 5.62 -27.54
CA GLU A 1102 -27.97 6.20 -27.09
C GLU A 1102 -27.82 7.70 -26.77
N ASN A 1103 -28.57 8.56 -27.46
CA ASN A 1103 -28.48 10.02 -27.25
C ASN A 1103 -29.63 10.54 -26.37
N TRP A 1104 -29.35 11.47 -25.45
CA TRP A 1104 -30.33 11.99 -24.48
C TRP A 1104 -31.30 13.02 -25.09
N GLY A 1105 -32.11 12.60 -26.06
CA GLY A 1105 -33.17 13.42 -26.69
C GLY A 1105 -32.69 14.52 -27.65
N TRP A 1106 -31.38 14.79 -27.70
CA TRP A 1106 -30.75 15.65 -28.70
C TRP A 1106 -30.32 14.81 -29.90
N VAL A 1107 -30.70 15.24 -31.10
CA VAL A 1107 -30.40 14.50 -32.33
C VAL A 1107 -28.91 14.61 -32.64
N VAL A 1108 -28.20 13.48 -32.63
CA VAL A 1108 -26.87 13.38 -33.24
C VAL A 1108 -27.04 13.66 -34.72
N ASP A 1109 -26.41 14.73 -35.20
CA ASP A 1109 -26.58 15.15 -36.58
C ASP A 1109 -25.92 14.16 -37.54
N THR A 1110 -24.76 13.60 -37.16
CA THR A 1110 -24.09 12.52 -37.89
C THR A 1110 -23.51 11.46 -36.95
N ALA A 1111 -23.96 10.21 -37.10
CA ALA A 1111 -23.48 9.08 -36.30
C ALA A 1111 -22.03 8.68 -36.64
N TYR A 1112 -21.71 8.55 -37.93
CA TYR A 1112 -20.36 8.20 -38.42
C TYR A 1112 -19.83 9.23 -39.42
N GLN A 1113 -18.63 9.75 -39.18
CA GLN A 1113 -17.87 10.53 -40.16
C GLN A 1113 -16.60 9.77 -40.54
N VAL A 1114 -16.38 9.52 -41.84
CA VAL A 1114 -15.26 8.72 -42.36
C VAL A 1114 -14.47 9.54 -43.39
N GLY A 1115 -13.22 9.85 -43.06
CA GLY A 1115 -12.31 10.66 -43.87
C GLY A 1115 -11.61 9.90 -45.01
N PRO A 1116 -10.85 10.61 -45.87
CA PRO A 1116 -10.26 10.07 -47.11
C PRO A 1116 -9.25 8.94 -46.90
N SER A 1117 -8.62 8.87 -45.72
CA SER A 1117 -7.61 7.87 -45.36
C SER A 1117 -8.14 6.82 -44.36
N ALA A 1118 -9.45 6.80 -44.12
CA ALA A 1118 -10.07 5.99 -43.08
C ALA A 1118 -10.80 4.76 -43.64
N ARG A 1119 -10.74 3.66 -42.88
CA ARG A 1119 -11.56 2.46 -43.08
C ARG A 1119 -12.29 2.14 -41.80
N LEU A 1120 -13.62 2.13 -41.81
CA LEU A 1120 -14.46 1.81 -40.65
C LEU A 1120 -15.24 0.50 -40.88
N ARG A 1121 -15.26 -0.37 -39.88
CA ARG A 1121 -16.17 -1.52 -39.81
C ARG A 1121 -17.01 -1.40 -38.55
N THR A 1122 -18.33 -1.52 -38.67
CA THR A 1122 -19.25 -1.50 -37.53
C THR A 1122 -20.15 -2.73 -37.61
N ILE A 1123 -20.07 -3.59 -36.59
CA ILE A 1123 -20.57 -4.98 -36.64
C ILE A 1123 -21.43 -5.28 -35.40
N GLY A 1124 -22.71 -5.56 -35.61
CA GLY A 1124 -23.68 -5.82 -34.52
C GLY A 1124 -23.89 -4.63 -33.59
N SER A 1125 -23.49 -3.43 -34.01
CA SER A 1125 -23.62 -2.15 -33.31
C SER A 1125 -25.05 -1.61 -33.41
N ASN A 1126 -25.43 -0.64 -32.58
CA ASN A 1126 -26.76 -0.06 -32.68
C ASN A 1126 -26.86 1.43 -32.31
N HIS A 1127 -27.88 2.08 -32.88
CA HIS A 1127 -28.28 3.45 -32.59
C HIS A 1127 -29.77 3.43 -32.26
N THR A 1128 -30.14 3.51 -30.97
CA THR A 1128 -31.54 3.39 -30.51
C THR A 1128 -32.37 4.65 -30.70
N GLN A 1129 -31.72 5.80 -30.80
CA GLN A 1129 -32.37 7.10 -30.86
C GLN A 1129 -32.37 7.64 -32.30
N PRO A 1130 -33.40 8.40 -32.73
CA PRO A 1130 -33.52 8.88 -34.09
C PRO A 1130 -32.27 9.63 -34.58
N LEU A 1131 -31.79 9.26 -35.78
CA LEU A 1131 -30.65 9.91 -36.44
C LEU A 1131 -31.11 10.82 -37.59
N ASN A 1132 -30.50 12.01 -37.72
CA ASN A 1132 -30.59 12.81 -38.95
C ASN A 1132 -29.80 12.16 -40.09
N THR A 1133 -28.51 11.91 -39.85
CA THR A 1133 -27.58 11.34 -40.82
C THR A 1133 -26.86 10.15 -40.21
N LEU A 1134 -26.95 8.97 -40.84
CA LEU A 1134 -26.14 7.82 -40.41
C LEU A 1134 -24.64 8.06 -40.68
N LEU A 1135 -24.31 8.60 -41.84
CA LEU A 1135 -22.98 8.54 -42.41
C LEU A 1135 -22.63 9.76 -43.26
N GLN A 1136 -21.52 10.42 -42.93
CA GLN A 1136 -20.77 11.30 -43.83
C GLN A 1136 -19.51 10.57 -44.30
N LEU A 1137 -19.42 10.25 -45.59
CA LEU A 1137 -18.35 9.44 -46.18
C LEU A 1137 -17.59 10.24 -47.25
N ASP A 1138 -16.29 10.42 -47.06
CA ASP A 1138 -15.40 10.93 -48.11
C ASP A 1138 -15.33 9.94 -49.30
N PRO A 1139 -15.27 10.40 -50.57
CA PRO A 1139 -15.16 9.51 -51.73
C PRO A 1139 -13.99 8.50 -51.70
N ASN A 1140 -12.92 8.79 -50.97
CA ASN A 1140 -11.76 7.90 -50.80
C ASN A 1140 -11.82 7.09 -49.49
N GLY A 1141 -12.59 7.57 -48.50
CA GLY A 1141 -12.87 6.83 -47.28
C GLY A 1141 -13.70 5.58 -47.55
N TRP A 1142 -13.65 4.59 -46.66
CA TRP A 1142 -14.35 3.31 -46.82
C TRP A 1142 -15.07 2.88 -45.54
N ILE A 1143 -16.28 2.33 -45.67
CA ILE A 1143 -17.04 1.82 -44.54
C ILE A 1143 -17.82 0.53 -44.86
N GLU A 1144 -17.93 -0.35 -43.87
CA GLU A 1144 -18.74 -1.56 -43.89
C GLU A 1144 -19.65 -1.62 -42.65
N VAL A 1145 -20.96 -1.74 -42.87
CA VAL A 1145 -22.01 -1.73 -41.83
C VAL A 1145 -22.72 -3.10 -41.84
N ILE A 1146 -22.51 -3.92 -40.81
CA ILE A 1146 -22.98 -5.31 -40.78
C ILE A 1146 -23.86 -5.58 -39.55
N ALA A 1147 -25.06 -6.11 -39.78
CA ALA A 1147 -25.97 -6.59 -38.74
C ALA A 1147 -26.35 -5.54 -37.67
N ASN A 1148 -26.25 -4.26 -38.00
CA ASN A 1148 -26.56 -3.17 -37.09
C ASN A 1148 -28.08 -2.96 -36.98
N MET A 1149 -28.51 -2.48 -35.81
CA MET A 1149 -29.88 -2.06 -35.54
C MET A 1149 -29.94 -0.53 -35.49
N LEU A 1150 -30.76 0.10 -36.34
CA LEU A 1150 -30.67 1.54 -36.62
C LEU A 1150 -32.04 2.22 -36.52
N ASN A 1151 -32.16 3.21 -35.63
CA ASN A 1151 -33.32 4.11 -35.60
C ASN A 1151 -33.10 5.27 -36.58
N ILE A 1152 -33.40 5.01 -37.86
CA ILE A 1152 -33.30 5.99 -38.95
C ILE A 1152 -34.43 5.74 -39.96
N ASP A 1153 -34.74 6.72 -40.81
CA ASP A 1153 -35.70 6.56 -41.92
C ASP A 1153 -35.29 5.39 -42.85
N THR A 1154 -36.26 4.63 -43.32
CA THR A 1154 -36.05 3.47 -44.21
C THR A 1154 -35.31 3.87 -45.50
N ALA A 1155 -35.54 5.08 -46.02
CA ALA A 1155 -34.85 5.61 -47.20
C ALA A 1155 -33.39 6.04 -46.92
N ALA A 1156 -33.01 6.21 -45.66
CA ALA A 1156 -31.66 6.56 -45.22
C ALA A 1156 -30.90 5.37 -44.59
N MET A 1157 -31.48 4.16 -44.63
CA MET A 1157 -30.76 2.92 -44.33
C MET A 1157 -29.55 2.76 -45.26
N PRO A 1158 -28.43 2.19 -44.78
CA PRO A 1158 -27.21 2.09 -45.58
C PRO A 1158 -27.39 1.08 -46.72
N VAL A 1159 -27.18 1.52 -47.96
CA VAL A 1159 -27.24 0.70 -49.18
C VAL A 1159 -25.85 0.56 -49.76
N GLU A 1160 -25.44 -0.65 -50.13
CA GLU A 1160 -24.15 -0.88 -50.78
C GLU A 1160 -24.07 -0.14 -52.13
N ASN A 1161 -23.00 0.63 -52.34
CA ASN A 1161 -22.82 1.45 -53.55
C ASN A 1161 -21.81 0.85 -54.55
N GLY A 1162 -21.28 -0.34 -54.28
CA GLY A 1162 -20.32 -1.06 -55.12
C GLY A 1162 -18.90 -0.48 -55.14
N SER A 1163 -18.63 0.62 -54.41
CA SER A 1163 -17.31 1.26 -54.34
C SER A 1163 -16.78 1.29 -52.91
N ASN A 1164 -17.35 2.12 -52.04
CA ASN A 1164 -16.76 2.48 -50.75
C ASN A 1164 -17.71 2.40 -49.54
N LEU A 1165 -19.00 2.11 -49.75
CA LEU A 1165 -19.95 1.74 -48.72
C LEU A 1165 -20.43 0.30 -48.96
N ARG A 1166 -20.24 -0.58 -47.97
CA ARG A 1166 -20.85 -1.91 -47.91
C ARG A 1166 -21.87 -1.99 -46.78
N ALA A 1167 -22.98 -2.67 -47.03
CA ALA A 1167 -24.05 -2.82 -46.05
C ALA A 1167 -24.67 -4.22 -46.14
N ARG A 1168 -24.77 -4.94 -45.02
CA ARG A 1168 -25.33 -6.30 -45.00
C ARG A 1168 -26.10 -6.59 -43.71
N GLY A 1169 -27.32 -7.10 -43.84
CA GLY A 1169 -28.10 -7.60 -42.70
C GLY A 1169 -28.53 -6.56 -41.66
N ASN A 1170 -28.43 -5.27 -41.95
CA ASN A 1170 -28.86 -4.20 -41.06
C ASN A 1170 -30.40 -4.14 -41.01
N ILE A 1171 -30.97 -3.87 -39.83
CA ILE A 1171 -32.42 -3.75 -39.65
C ILE A 1171 -32.78 -2.41 -39.00
N GLN A 1172 -33.94 -1.89 -39.41
CA GLN A 1172 -34.53 -0.68 -38.82
C GLN A 1172 -35.20 -1.03 -37.49
N ILE A 1173 -35.11 -0.14 -36.51
CA ILE A 1173 -35.82 -0.23 -35.23
C ILE A 1173 -36.75 0.98 -35.06
N HIS A 1174 -37.80 0.84 -34.25
CA HIS A 1174 -38.92 1.77 -34.14
C HIS A 1174 -39.36 1.98 -32.69
#